data_AF-A0A925IYA6-F1
#
_entry.id   AF-A0A925IYA6-F1
#
_cell.length_a   1.000
_cell.length_b   1.000
_cell.length_c   1.000
_cell.angle_alpha   90.00
_cell.angle_beta   90.00
_cell.angle_gamma   90.00
#
_symmetry.space_group_name_H-M   'P 1'
#
loop_
_entity.id
_entity.type
_entity.pdbx_description
1 polymer ?
#
loop_
_entity_poly.entity_id
_entity_poly.type
_entity_poly.pdbx_seq_one_letter_code
_entity_poly.pdbx_strand_id
1 'polypeptide(L)'
;MKCCKKEVLLLLTILIAVMGQAQNPRKLNAASADPAKLFLNPPEAAKPGVLWMWMGNNLSKEGITKDLEALKTQGFNRTTMFSLADVTTPWAGYISKSATPEIISWTEPWWKLVRHAATESKRLGMDFGMFNGPSYSTSGGKWISAELSMQEISWSDYPVSGNQRLAITLRRPTVNPRANQSFPHHNPENGKLEKPEIEDRKTYYKDIAVIAVPASGIIPENKVIDLSSKMQADGRLEWDAPEGDWKIYRFGHTTRGTLIQPAQWEATGFECDKMSPEAVNFHMDHVIGEIQKHLGDLIGNGFTHVHFDSYEAGYPTWTPKMREEFLSRRGYDLISYLPIFARRTVGSSQDSLKFKQDFDATINDLYRDVYFTTISKKLKEANLSFLCEPYGGPWRQDEIMPLIHNVMTEFWTHGGRYMPVELEPTVAALRKSGQNIVEAEAFTGDPRESKWSETPSWLKSIGDAAFCAGVNRMILHRFVQQPWSDQYKPGNTMGQWGTHFDRTQTWWKPGKAMVEYWARCQALLQWGNIVLSSKDDFTSKTTAGKLDIKEIHRNTDGTDIYFVANTGRSAGAADCSFKVTGKQPELWDPVTGTIRDLPQFVEANGSISIPVKFDSAQSFFVVFRKKPSKGLSGVNFPEAKELSTFGGAWQVKFDPLWGGPAKPVNFASLQDWTTSAEPGIKYFSGTAVYTKSFDITAAQLTVGKSSMYLNLGQVNHIARVKINNKDLGVVWTAPWTVKIPVGLLKTKANKLEIEVTNVWANRLIGDEQEPPDIEWVPGPLGLGAQYLKEFPDWFLKNQPRPSKGRFCFTTWNYFDKNSPLISSGLLGPVKLMAE
;
A
#
# COMPACT_ATOMS: atom_id res chain seq x y z
N MET A 1 -37.59 0.59 -66.73
CA MET A 1 -36.12 0.59 -66.90
C MET A 1 -35.53 1.40 -65.75
N LYS A 2 -34.85 0.73 -64.80
CA LYS A 2 -33.38 0.72 -64.63
C LYS A 2 -32.77 2.10 -64.27
N CYS A 3 -32.09 2.12 -63.12
CA CYS A 3 -31.01 3.02 -62.67
C CYS A 3 -31.35 4.52 -62.54
N CYS A 4 -30.93 5.26 -61.50
CA CYS A 4 -29.90 4.99 -60.50
C CYS A 4 -30.23 5.75 -59.20
N LYS A 5 -30.54 5.03 -58.13
CA LYS A 5 -30.55 5.53 -56.74
C LYS A 5 -29.11 5.41 -56.20
N LYS A 6 -28.29 6.44 -56.41
CA LYS A 6 -26.99 6.64 -55.75
C LYS A 6 -26.73 8.13 -55.81
N GLU A 7 -26.87 8.84 -54.68
CA GLU A 7 -26.08 10.05 -54.34
C GLU A 7 -26.56 10.79 -53.08
N VAL A 8 -27.77 10.55 -52.56
CA VAL A 8 -28.24 11.26 -51.34
C VAL A 8 -27.92 10.50 -50.03
N LEU A 9 -27.37 9.29 -50.10
CA LEU A 9 -27.01 8.46 -48.94
C LEU A 9 -25.49 8.39 -48.65
N LEU A 10 -24.69 9.32 -49.17
CA LEU A 10 -23.22 9.33 -48.97
C LEU A 10 -22.69 10.51 -48.15
N LEU A 11 -23.51 11.54 -47.89
CA LEU A 11 -23.09 12.72 -47.11
C LEU A 11 -23.55 12.68 -45.63
N LEU A 12 -24.53 11.85 -45.27
CA LEU A 12 -24.90 11.63 -43.85
C LEU A 12 -24.11 10.51 -43.16
N THR A 13 -23.42 9.64 -43.91
CA THR A 13 -22.61 8.55 -43.37
C THR A 13 -21.16 8.94 -43.09
N ILE A 14 -20.72 10.11 -43.56
CA ILE A 14 -19.36 10.62 -43.34
C ILE A 14 -19.28 11.56 -42.12
N LEU A 15 -20.40 12.12 -41.65
CA LEU A 15 -20.41 12.92 -40.42
C LEU A 15 -20.71 12.14 -39.12
N ILE A 16 -21.15 10.86 -39.22
CA ILE A 16 -21.38 9.99 -38.04
C ILE A 16 -20.18 9.05 -37.78
N ALA A 17 -19.19 9.00 -38.68
CA ALA A 17 -17.98 8.19 -38.51
C ALA A 17 -16.79 8.93 -37.85
N VAL A 18 -16.93 10.22 -37.50
CA VAL A 18 -15.84 11.03 -36.88
C VAL A 18 -16.15 11.41 -35.41
N MET A 19 -17.30 11.01 -34.86
CA MET A 19 -17.62 11.20 -33.43
C MET A 19 -17.63 9.89 -32.62
N GLY A 20 -16.91 8.87 -33.10
CA GLY A 20 -16.84 7.54 -32.49
C GLY A 20 -15.42 7.04 -32.24
N GLN A 21 -14.44 7.93 -32.04
CA GLN A 21 -13.11 7.56 -31.55
C GLN A 21 -12.50 8.74 -30.78
N ALA A 22 -13.04 9.05 -29.61
CA ALA A 22 -12.20 9.53 -28.53
C ALA A 22 -11.32 8.35 -28.09
N GLN A 23 -10.28 8.05 -28.86
CA GLN A 23 -9.23 7.13 -28.45
C GLN A 23 -8.62 7.70 -27.18
N ASN A 24 -8.87 7.00 -26.08
CA ASN A 24 -8.20 7.19 -24.81
C ASN A 24 -6.67 7.09 -25.06
N PRO A 25 -5.84 8.13 -24.83
CA PRO A 25 -4.43 8.14 -25.28
C PRO A 25 -3.49 7.16 -24.55
N ARG A 26 -4.00 6.16 -23.81
CA ARG A 26 -3.18 5.27 -22.97
C ARG A 26 -3.69 3.83 -22.94
N LYS A 27 -3.71 3.17 -24.09
CA LYS A 27 -3.46 1.71 -24.15
C LYS A 27 -2.54 1.44 -25.32
N LEU A 28 -1.25 1.75 -25.15
CA LEU A 28 -0.23 0.99 -25.87
C LEU A 28 -0.53 -0.47 -25.54
N ASN A 29 -0.71 -1.31 -26.56
CA ASN A 29 -0.74 -2.74 -26.36
C ASN A 29 0.68 -3.10 -25.89
N ALA A 30 0.91 -3.07 -24.57
CA ALA A 30 2.25 -3.10 -23.99
C ALA A 30 3.01 -4.35 -24.45
N ALA A 31 2.29 -5.43 -24.75
CA ALA A 31 2.82 -6.66 -25.32
C ALA A 31 3.54 -6.49 -26.68
N SER A 32 3.15 -5.52 -27.53
CA SER A 32 3.76 -5.34 -28.86
C SER A 32 4.86 -4.27 -28.91
N ALA A 33 5.13 -3.58 -27.80
CA ALA A 33 6.15 -2.56 -27.73
C ALA A 33 7.53 -3.19 -27.47
N ASP A 34 8.58 -2.63 -28.08
CA ASP A 34 9.97 -3.07 -27.85
C ASP A 34 10.31 -2.92 -26.35
N PRO A 35 10.59 -4.04 -25.63
CA PRO A 35 10.85 -3.99 -24.20
C PRO A 35 12.06 -3.11 -23.86
N ALA A 36 13.03 -2.97 -24.77
CA ALA A 36 14.22 -2.13 -24.51
C ALA A 36 13.84 -0.64 -24.44
N LYS A 37 12.90 -0.19 -25.26
CA LYS A 37 12.40 1.19 -25.22
C LYS A 37 11.62 1.46 -23.94
N LEU A 38 10.80 0.51 -23.50
CA LEU A 38 10.04 0.62 -22.24
C LEU A 38 10.96 0.63 -21.02
N PHE A 39 12.01 -0.18 -21.02
CA PHE A 39 12.98 -0.23 -19.94
C PHE A 39 13.78 1.08 -19.81
N LEU A 40 14.23 1.64 -20.94
CA LEU A 40 14.99 2.90 -20.94
C LEU A 40 14.11 4.12 -20.69
N ASN A 41 12.86 4.09 -21.15
CA ASN A 41 11.88 5.16 -21.00
C ASN A 41 10.54 4.59 -20.50
N PRO A 42 10.44 4.29 -19.19
CA PRO A 42 9.21 3.75 -18.62
C PRO A 42 8.00 4.64 -18.91
N PRO A 43 6.89 4.08 -19.43
CA PRO A 43 5.68 4.85 -19.70
C PRO A 43 5.06 5.33 -18.39
N GLU A 44 4.24 6.39 -18.44
CA GLU A 44 3.57 6.92 -17.24
C GLU A 44 2.80 5.82 -16.50
N ALA A 45 2.10 4.91 -17.20
CA ALA A 45 1.35 3.81 -16.58
C ALA A 45 2.22 2.78 -15.81
N ALA A 46 3.54 2.78 -16.02
CA ALA A 46 4.47 1.93 -15.31
C ALA A 46 5.11 2.61 -14.09
N LYS A 47 4.81 3.89 -13.83
CA LYS A 47 5.31 4.59 -12.64
C LYS A 47 4.57 4.12 -11.37
N PRO A 48 5.24 4.16 -10.21
CA PRO A 48 4.59 3.87 -8.94
C PRO A 48 3.63 4.99 -8.52
N GLY A 49 2.73 4.66 -7.60
CA GLY A 49 1.83 5.60 -6.95
C GLY A 49 2.06 5.66 -5.44
N VAL A 50 1.24 6.42 -4.73
CA VAL A 50 1.25 6.47 -3.26
C VAL A 50 -0.17 6.42 -2.70
N LEU A 51 -0.34 5.77 -1.55
CA LEU A 51 -1.49 5.99 -0.69
C LEU A 51 -1.27 7.30 0.06
N TRP A 52 -2.16 8.27 -0.18
CA TRP A 52 -1.99 9.65 0.27
C TRP A 52 -2.88 9.95 1.47
N MET A 53 -2.29 9.88 2.65
CA MET A 53 -2.97 9.95 3.93
C MET A 53 -3.20 11.41 4.35
N TRP A 54 -4.47 11.79 4.41
CA TRP A 54 -4.92 13.07 4.94
C TRP A 54 -5.31 12.86 6.40
N MET A 55 -4.47 13.37 7.31
CA MET A 55 -4.58 13.08 8.74
C MET A 55 -5.43 14.13 9.45
N GLY A 56 -6.63 13.71 9.85
CA GLY A 56 -7.60 14.52 10.56
C GLY A 56 -7.92 15.83 9.84
N ASN A 57 -7.89 16.91 10.60
CA ASN A 57 -8.19 18.25 10.11
C ASN A 57 -6.94 19.02 9.65
N ASN A 58 -5.74 18.43 9.74
CA ASN A 58 -4.46 19.10 9.47
C ASN A 58 -4.13 19.10 7.97
N LEU A 59 -4.81 19.97 7.21
CA LEU A 59 -4.75 19.97 5.75
C LEU A 59 -4.59 21.40 5.21
N SER A 60 -3.85 21.53 4.10
CA SER A 60 -3.72 22.84 3.45
C SER A 60 -3.64 22.74 1.92
N LYS A 61 -4.21 23.76 1.25
CA LYS A 61 -4.16 23.90 -0.20
C LYS A 61 -2.72 23.99 -0.73
N GLU A 62 -1.87 24.74 -0.05
CA GLU A 62 -0.46 24.91 -0.39
C GLU A 62 0.32 23.59 -0.24
N GLY A 63 0.09 22.89 0.88
CA GLY A 63 0.69 21.58 1.12
C GLY A 63 0.33 20.57 0.03
N ILE A 64 -0.95 20.51 -0.36
CA ILE A 64 -1.44 19.67 -1.46
C ILE A 64 -0.68 19.94 -2.77
N THR A 65 -0.53 21.21 -3.16
CA THR A 65 0.23 21.55 -4.38
C THR A 65 1.69 21.10 -4.27
N LYS A 66 2.36 21.37 -3.14
CA LYS A 66 3.75 20.97 -2.93
C LYS A 66 3.94 19.45 -2.93
N ASP A 67 3.00 18.72 -2.34
CA ASP A 67 3.03 17.25 -2.28
C ASP A 67 2.93 16.66 -3.70
N LEU A 68 1.96 17.11 -4.49
CA LEU A 68 1.77 16.64 -5.86
C LEU A 68 2.94 17.03 -6.79
N GLU A 69 3.46 18.25 -6.68
CA GLU A 69 4.64 18.69 -7.44
C GLU A 69 5.90 17.89 -7.07
N ALA A 70 6.09 17.62 -5.78
CA ALA A 70 7.18 16.78 -5.30
C ALA A 70 7.07 15.36 -5.87
N LEU A 71 5.90 14.73 -5.75
CA LEU A 71 5.62 13.40 -6.29
C LEU A 71 5.87 13.32 -7.81
N LYS A 72 5.35 14.28 -8.58
CA LYS A 72 5.54 14.32 -10.03
C LYS A 72 7.01 14.45 -10.41
N THR A 73 7.73 15.36 -9.75
CA THR A 73 9.17 15.59 -9.98
C THR A 73 10.00 14.34 -9.67
N GLN A 74 9.57 13.61 -8.65
CA GLN A 74 10.21 12.39 -8.16
C GLN A 74 9.97 11.17 -9.05
N GLY A 75 8.96 11.22 -9.91
CA GLY A 75 8.64 10.15 -10.87
C GLY A 75 7.43 9.31 -10.50
N PHE A 76 6.63 9.72 -9.50
CA PHE A 76 5.31 9.14 -9.26
C PHE A 76 4.28 9.71 -10.23
N ASN A 77 3.22 8.96 -10.49
CA ASN A 77 2.15 9.39 -11.38
C ASN A 77 0.75 9.20 -10.81
N ARG A 78 0.60 8.64 -9.60
CA ARG A 78 -0.71 8.39 -8.99
C ARG A 78 -0.75 8.67 -7.49
N THR A 79 -1.87 9.23 -7.04
CA THR A 79 -2.25 9.35 -5.64
C THR A 79 -3.63 8.73 -5.40
N THR A 80 -3.79 8.00 -4.29
CA THR A 80 -5.09 7.50 -3.82
C THR A 80 -5.28 8.04 -2.41
N MET A 81 -6.22 8.97 -2.22
CA MET A 81 -6.37 9.71 -0.97
C MET A 81 -7.28 9.02 0.04
N PHE A 82 -6.85 9.03 1.30
CA PHE A 82 -7.63 8.55 2.45
C PHE A 82 -7.77 9.66 3.47
N SER A 83 -8.98 9.86 4.00
CA SER A 83 -9.22 10.80 5.09
C SER A 83 -9.31 10.06 6.41
N LEU A 84 -8.22 10.04 7.16
CA LEU A 84 -8.10 9.27 8.38
C LEU A 84 -8.46 10.11 9.60
N ALA A 85 -8.46 9.45 10.76
CA ALA A 85 -8.42 10.14 12.04
C ALA A 85 -7.20 11.09 12.14
N ASP A 86 -7.12 11.85 13.23
CA ASP A 86 -5.99 12.75 13.46
C ASP A 86 -4.66 11.99 13.51
N VAL A 87 -3.54 12.71 13.59
CA VAL A 87 -2.13 12.21 13.43
C VAL A 87 -1.71 11.09 14.36
N THR A 88 -2.63 10.61 15.19
CA THR A 88 -2.39 9.68 16.26
C THR A 88 -2.51 8.25 15.74
N THR A 89 -3.66 7.75 15.26
CA THR A 89 -3.81 6.27 15.15
C THR A 89 -5.05 5.75 14.39
N PRO A 90 -5.13 4.43 14.11
CA PRO A 90 -6.37 3.75 13.72
C PRO A 90 -7.53 3.76 14.76
N TRP A 91 -7.36 4.41 15.91
CA TRP A 91 -8.34 4.43 17.02
C TRP A 91 -9.08 5.77 17.17
N ALA A 92 -9.25 6.52 16.07
CA ALA A 92 -10.02 7.77 16.07
C ALA A 92 -9.56 8.82 17.12
N GLY A 93 -8.25 8.88 17.41
CA GLY A 93 -7.70 9.87 18.33
C GLY A 93 -7.70 11.28 17.73
N TYR A 94 -7.81 12.30 18.59
CA TYR A 94 -7.85 13.71 18.22
C TYR A 94 -6.69 14.48 18.88
N ILE A 95 -6.04 15.39 18.15
CA ILE A 95 -5.11 16.36 18.75
C ILE A 95 -5.87 17.66 19.04
N SER A 96 -5.72 18.21 20.24
CA SER A 96 -6.30 19.51 20.54
C SER A 96 -5.56 20.67 19.86
N LYS A 97 -6.28 21.78 19.65
CA LYS A 97 -5.78 23.01 19.03
C LYS A 97 -5.29 22.85 17.59
N SER A 98 -6.06 22.17 16.74
CA SER A 98 -5.76 22.14 15.30
C SER A 98 -5.74 23.54 14.69
N ALA A 99 -4.87 23.73 13.68
CA ALA A 99 -4.79 24.96 12.90
C ALA A 99 -5.99 25.14 11.94
N THR A 100 -6.69 24.07 11.62
CA THR A 100 -7.78 24.03 10.62
C THR A 100 -8.95 23.18 11.10
N PRO A 101 -9.52 23.44 12.31
CA PRO A 101 -10.50 22.57 12.96
C PRO A 101 -11.80 22.39 12.18
N GLU A 102 -12.11 23.29 11.25
CA GLU A 102 -13.29 23.25 10.39
C GLU A 102 -13.20 22.20 9.27
N ILE A 103 -12.02 21.64 9.00
CA ILE A 103 -11.82 20.65 7.95
C ILE A 103 -12.18 19.27 8.49
N ILE A 104 -13.45 18.92 8.35
CA ILE A 104 -13.97 17.59 8.65
C ILE A 104 -14.22 16.84 7.33
N SER A 105 -13.79 15.58 7.25
CA SER A 105 -14.00 14.73 6.08
C SER A 105 -15.48 14.73 5.64
N TRP A 106 -15.72 14.79 4.34
CA TRP A 106 -17.06 14.87 3.72
C TRP A 106 -17.87 16.15 3.98
N THR A 107 -17.26 17.20 4.52
CA THR A 107 -17.86 18.55 4.58
C THR A 107 -17.39 19.45 3.44
N GLU A 108 -18.06 20.58 3.22
CA GLU A 108 -17.73 21.52 2.15
C GLU A 108 -16.27 22.04 2.18
N PRO A 109 -15.68 22.43 3.33
CA PRO A 109 -14.26 22.79 3.40
C PRO A 109 -13.32 21.68 2.89
N TRP A 110 -13.62 20.42 3.22
CA TRP A 110 -12.85 19.28 2.76
C TRP A 110 -13.02 19.04 1.26
N TRP A 111 -14.24 19.08 0.73
CA TRP A 111 -14.51 18.92 -0.70
C TRP A 111 -13.81 19.98 -1.56
N LYS A 112 -13.65 21.22 -1.05
CA LYS A 112 -12.84 22.25 -1.72
C LYS A 112 -11.37 21.86 -1.86
N LEU A 113 -10.79 21.18 -0.86
CA LEU A 113 -9.43 20.65 -0.95
C LEU A 113 -9.35 19.45 -1.90
N VAL A 114 -10.32 18.55 -1.90
CA VAL A 114 -10.37 17.43 -2.84
C VAL A 114 -10.46 17.93 -4.28
N ARG A 115 -11.29 18.94 -4.55
CA ARG A 115 -11.33 19.60 -5.86
C ARG A 115 -10.00 20.23 -6.23
N HIS A 116 -9.31 20.87 -5.28
CA HIS A 116 -7.97 21.42 -5.53
C HIS A 116 -6.98 20.32 -5.88
N ALA A 117 -6.95 19.21 -5.15
CA ALA A 117 -6.10 18.06 -5.44
C ALA A 117 -6.38 17.45 -6.83
N ALA A 118 -7.65 17.29 -7.20
CA ALA A 118 -8.04 16.79 -8.53
C ALA A 118 -7.64 17.77 -9.65
N THR A 119 -7.78 19.08 -9.42
CA THR A 119 -7.37 20.13 -10.37
C THR A 119 -5.86 20.14 -10.57
N GLU A 120 -5.08 20.04 -9.50
CA GLU A 120 -3.62 19.98 -9.56
C GLU A 120 -3.13 18.68 -10.20
N SER A 121 -3.80 17.56 -9.93
CA SER A 121 -3.50 16.27 -10.56
C SER A 121 -3.73 16.34 -12.07
N LYS A 122 -4.84 16.95 -12.51
CA LYS A 122 -5.09 17.27 -13.93
C LYS A 122 -3.98 18.15 -14.51
N ARG A 123 -3.60 19.23 -13.83
CA ARG A 123 -2.52 20.14 -14.26
C ARG A 123 -1.19 19.41 -14.45
N LEU A 124 -0.86 18.48 -13.57
CA LEU A 124 0.39 17.70 -13.57
C LEU A 124 0.33 16.43 -14.43
N GLY A 125 -0.84 16.10 -14.99
CA GLY A 125 -1.08 14.85 -15.72
C GLY A 125 -0.91 13.61 -14.85
N MET A 126 -1.27 13.72 -13.56
CA MET A 126 -1.27 12.65 -12.57
C MET A 126 -2.66 12.05 -12.43
N ASP A 127 -2.67 10.77 -12.07
CA ASP A 127 -3.85 10.02 -11.73
C ASP A 127 -4.23 10.25 -10.25
N PHE A 128 -5.49 10.53 -9.98
CA PHE A 128 -5.97 10.81 -8.62
C PHE A 128 -7.30 10.11 -8.37
N GLY A 129 -7.44 9.57 -7.17
CA GLY A 129 -8.67 8.96 -6.67
C GLY A 129 -8.72 9.04 -5.15
N MET A 130 -9.79 8.50 -4.58
CA MET A 130 -9.98 8.49 -3.13
C MET A 130 -10.65 7.21 -2.65
N PHE A 131 -10.53 6.93 -1.36
CA PHE A 131 -11.35 5.95 -0.67
C PHE A 131 -12.84 6.31 -0.71
N ASN A 132 -13.72 5.31 -0.67
CA ASN A 132 -15.17 5.45 -0.82
C ASN A 132 -15.90 6.02 0.42
N GLY A 133 -15.19 6.62 1.37
CA GLY A 133 -15.75 7.18 2.59
C GLY A 133 -14.71 7.99 3.38
N PRO A 134 -15.06 8.49 4.57
CA PRO A 134 -14.05 8.76 5.59
C PRO A 134 -13.40 7.42 5.97
N SER A 135 -12.18 7.45 6.49
CA SER A 135 -11.34 6.31 6.89
C SER A 135 -10.60 5.55 5.78
N TYR A 136 -10.11 4.36 6.11
CA TYR A 136 -9.60 3.35 5.18
C TYR A 136 -10.47 2.10 5.11
N SER A 137 -11.37 1.82 6.07
CA SER A 137 -12.15 0.57 6.06
C SER A 137 -13.59 0.79 6.53
N THR A 138 -14.60 0.26 5.84
CA THR A 138 -14.61 -0.38 4.50
C THR A 138 -15.65 0.26 3.59
N SER A 139 -16.90 0.44 4.02
CA SER A 139 -17.92 1.16 3.23
C SER A 139 -19.06 1.64 4.11
N GLY A 140 -19.00 2.90 4.49
CA GLY A 140 -19.98 3.48 5.40
C GLY A 140 -19.74 4.96 5.65
N GLY A 141 -20.51 5.50 6.58
CA GLY A 141 -20.47 6.92 6.94
C GLY A 141 -21.71 7.33 7.72
N LYS A 142 -21.78 8.60 8.11
CA LYS A 142 -22.90 9.15 8.91
C LYS A 142 -24.26 9.08 8.24
N TRP A 143 -24.29 8.88 6.92
CA TRP A 143 -25.53 8.72 6.16
C TRP A 143 -26.15 7.32 6.33
N ILE A 144 -25.42 6.33 6.84
CA ILE A 144 -25.95 4.97 7.05
C ILE A 144 -26.74 4.93 8.37
N SER A 145 -28.03 4.59 8.28
CA SER A 145 -28.89 4.34 9.44
C SER A 145 -28.70 2.93 10.00
N ALA A 146 -29.21 2.66 11.21
CA ALA A 146 -29.22 1.32 11.78
C ALA A 146 -29.89 0.28 10.86
N GLU A 147 -30.93 0.67 10.10
CA GLU A 147 -31.63 -0.22 9.17
C GLU A 147 -30.80 -0.60 7.94
N LEU A 148 -29.94 0.32 7.49
CA LEU A 148 -29.07 0.13 6.34
C LEU A 148 -27.68 -0.38 6.74
N SER A 149 -27.42 -0.53 8.04
CA SER A 149 -26.13 -0.99 8.56
C SER A 149 -26.01 -2.52 8.57
N MET A 150 -24.80 -3.05 8.70
CA MET A 150 -24.59 -4.49 8.89
C MET A 150 -25.41 -5.05 10.06
N GLN A 151 -26.05 -6.21 9.88
CA GLN A 151 -26.96 -6.80 10.86
C GLN A 151 -26.35 -8.03 11.56
N GLU A 152 -26.80 -8.28 12.79
CA GLU A 152 -26.49 -9.50 13.54
C GLU A 152 -27.76 -10.16 14.08
N ILE A 153 -27.77 -11.50 14.06
CA ILE A 153 -28.83 -12.31 14.69
C ILE A 153 -28.69 -12.30 16.21
N SER A 154 -29.82 -12.27 16.90
CA SER A 154 -29.93 -12.34 18.36
C SER A 154 -31.16 -13.16 18.75
N TRP A 155 -31.17 -13.74 19.94
CA TRP A 155 -32.31 -14.53 20.41
C TRP A 155 -32.50 -14.47 21.93
N SER A 156 -33.75 -14.62 22.36
CA SER A 156 -34.09 -14.95 23.74
C SER A 156 -34.77 -16.32 23.77
N ASP A 157 -34.69 -17.01 24.90
CA ASP A 157 -35.41 -18.26 25.10
C ASP A 157 -36.30 -18.25 26.35
N TYR A 158 -37.35 -19.06 26.30
CA TYR A 158 -38.32 -19.26 27.38
C TYR A 158 -38.66 -20.75 27.51
N PRO A 159 -38.42 -21.38 28.68
CA PRO A 159 -38.79 -22.77 28.91
C PRO A 159 -40.30 -22.92 29.11
N VAL A 160 -40.87 -24.02 28.60
CA VAL A 160 -42.31 -24.29 28.61
C VAL A 160 -42.56 -25.77 28.90
N SER A 161 -43.45 -26.07 29.83
CA SER A 161 -44.04 -27.41 29.96
C SER A 161 -45.29 -27.52 29.09
N GLY A 162 -45.45 -28.64 28.41
CA GLY A 162 -46.53 -28.90 27.46
C GLY A 162 -47.91 -29.12 28.08
N ASN A 163 -48.87 -29.47 27.22
CA ASN A 163 -50.27 -29.79 27.55
C ASN A 163 -51.03 -28.66 28.27
N GLN A 164 -50.74 -27.41 27.90
CA GLN A 164 -51.40 -26.23 28.45
C GLN A 164 -51.52 -25.10 27.42
N ARG A 165 -52.54 -24.25 27.59
CA ARG A 165 -52.66 -22.97 26.87
C ARG A 165 -51.73 -21.96 27.53
N LEU A 166 -50.85 -21.37 26.75
CA LEU A 166 -49.95 -20.30 27.17
C LEU A 166 -50.45 -18.95 26.68
N ALA A 167 -50.32 -17.93 27.52
CA ALA A 167 -50.43 -16.53 27.17
C ALA A 167 -49.27 -15.79 27.86
N ILE A 168 -48.13 -15.70 27.19
CA ILE A 168 -46.88 -15.17 27.74
C ILE A 168 -46.36 -14.03 26.87
N THR A 169 -45.70 -13.05 27.47
CA THR A 169 -44.99 -12.01 26.72
C THR A 169 -43.53 -12.41 26.57
N LEU A 170 -43.12 -12.72 25.34
CA LEU A 170 -41.73 -13.06 25.03
C LEU A 170 -40.88 -11.79 25.03
N ARG A 171 -39.86 -11.73 25.89
CA ARG A 171 -38.90 -10.62 25.89
C ARG A 171 -38.07 -10.61 24.61
N ARG A 172 -37.69 -9.43 24.12
CA ARG A 172 -36.63 -9.30 23.12
C ARG A 172 -35.29 -9.78 23.70
N PRO A 173 -34.35 -10.27 22.87
CA PRO A 173 -32.98 -10.51 23.29
C PRO A 173 -32.33 -9.26 23.89
N THR A 174 -31.48 -9.46 24.89
CA THR A 174 -30.58 -8.42 25.38
C THR A 174 -29.28 -8.51 24.59
N VAL A 175 -28.90 -7.45 23.90
CA VAL A 175 -27.63 -7.35 23.17
C VAL A 175 -26.66 -6.44 23.90
N ASN A 176 -25.35 -6.66 23.71
CA ASN A 176 -24.33 -5.73 24.17
C ASN A 176 -24.53 -4.38 23.44
N PRO A 177 -24.66 -3.23 24.13
CA PRO A 177 -24.85 -1.94 23.47
C PRO A 177 -23.58 -1.38 22.84
N ARG A 178 -22.40 -1.93 23.14
CA ARG A 178 -21.12 -1.42 22.65
C ARG A 178 -20.90 -1.79 21.18
N ALA A 179 -20.21 -0.92 20.45
CA ALA A 179 -19.84 -1.14 19.04
C ALA A 179 -19.09 -2.47 18.85
N ASN A 180 -19.39 -3.18 17.77
CA ASN A 180 -18.82 -4.49 17.49
C ASN A 180 -17.71 -4.38 16.44
N GLN A 181 -16.58 -3.75 16.75
CA GLN A 181 -15.47 -3.58 15.79
C GLN A 181 -14.15 -4.07 16.38
N SER A 182 -13.13 -4.26 15.55
CA SER A 182 -11.82 -4.78 15.99
C SER A 182 -11.09 -3.82 16.92
N PHE A 183 -11.25 -2.51 16.70
CA PHE A 183 -10.43 -1.48 17.34
C PHE A 183 -11.25 -0.53 18.23
N PRO A 184 -10.75 -0.12 19.42
CA PRO A 184 -11.41 0.89 20.25
C PRO A 184 -11.36 2.28 19.61
N HIS A 185 -12.16 3.22 20.11
CA HIS A 185 -12.08 4.64 19.77
C HIS A 185 -11.60 5.42 20.99
N HIS A 186 -10.95 6.56 20.76
CA HIS A 186 -10.68 7.52 21.82
C HIS A 186 -11.99 8.20 22.23
N ASN A 187 -12.42 8.00 23.46
CA ASN A 187 -13.57 8.68 24.03
C ASN A 187 -13.16 10.11 24.45
N PRO A 188 -13.69 11.16 23.81
CA PRO A 188 -13.30 12.54 24.12
C PRO A 188 -13.79 13.02 25.49
N GLU A 189 -14.79 12.38 26.08
CA GLU A 189 -15.36 12.78 27.39
C GLU A 189 -14.47 12.33 28.56
N ASN A 190 -13.82 11.17 28.43
CA ASN A 190 -13.05 10.58 29.53
C ASN A 190 -11.57 10.26 29.17
N GLY A 191 -11.16 10.49 27.93
CA GLY A 191 -9.79 10.29 27.42
C GLY A 191 -9.36 8.82 27.30
N LYS A 192 -10.27 7.85 27.43
CA LYS A 192 -9.95 6.42 27.36
C LYS A 192 -10.16 5.84 25.97
N LEU A 193 -9.42 4.79 25.66
CA LEU A 193 -9.69 3.94 24.51
C LEU A 193 -10.76 2.90 24.85
N GLU A 194 -11.91 2.99 24.21
CA GLU A 194 -13.03 2.06 24.42
C GLU A 194 -13.89 1.93 23.16
N LYS A 195 -14.66 0.84 23.07
CA LYS A 195 -15.70 0.74 22.04
C LYS A 195 -16.88 1.62 22.48
N PRO A 196 -17.37 2.55 21.65
CA PRO A 196 -18.46 3.44 22.05
C PRO A 196 -19.76 2.68 22.27
N GLU A 197 -20.67 3.21 23.09
CA GLU A 197 -22.05 2.72 23.12
C GLU A 197 -22.80 3.20 21.87
N ILE A 198 -23.56 2.27 21.28
CA ILE A 198 -24.38 2.51 20.10
C ILE A 198 -25.84 2.39 20.55
N GLU A 199 -26.51 3.52 20.72
CA GLU A 199 -27.91 3.53 21.19
C GLU A 199 -28.84 2.75 20.26
N ASP A 200 -28.57 2.75 18.96
CA ASP A 200 -29.35 1.97 17.99
C ASP A 200 -29.32 0.46 18.24
N ARG A 201 -28.26 -0.07 18.89
CA ARG A 201 -28.24 -1.49 19.31
C ARG A 201 -29.27 -1.78 20.40
N LYS A 202 -29.69 -0.77 21.18
CA LYS A 202 -30.74 -0.90 22.21
C LYS A 202 -32.14 -0.70 21.63
N THR A 203 -32.29 0.15 20.62
CA THR A 203 -33.60 0.60 20.12
C THR A 203 -34.05 -0.09 18.83
N TYR A 204 -33.13 -0.42 17.92
CA TYR A 204 -33.43 -1.06 16.64
C TYR A 204 -33.47 -2.58 16.80
N TYR A 205 -34.62 -3.19 16.51
CA TYR A 205 -34.78 -4.64 16.53
C TYR A 205 -35.95 -5.07 15.64
N LYS A 206 -35.75 -6.12 14.83
CA LYS A 206 -36.81 -6.75 14.03
C LYS A 206 -36.84 -8.25 14.31
N ASP A 207 -38.05 -8.80 14.45
CA ASP A 207 -38.23 -10.24 14.64
C ASP A 207 -37.92 -10.99 13.33
N ILE A 208 -37.24 -12.13 13.45
CA ILE A 208 -37.00 -13.09 12.36
C ILE A 208 -38.07 -14.18 12.44
N ALA A 209 -38.15 -14.85 13.59
CA ALA A 209 -39.11 -15.92 13.84
C ALA A 209 -39.24 -16.22 15.33
N VAL A 210 -40.40 -16.73 15.73
CA VAL A 210 -40.61 -17.36 17.02
C VAL A 210 -40.77 -18.85 16.79
N ILE A 211 -39.93 -19.68 17.39
CA ILE A 211 -39.99 -21.13 17.21
C ILE A 211 -40.03 -21.88 18.53
N ALA A 212 -40.80 -22.95 18.61
CA ALA A 212 -40.75 -23.91 19.70
C ALA A 212 -40.01 -25.18 19.27
N VAL A 213 -39.11 -25.65 20.13
CA VAL A 213 -38.34 -26.88 19.93
C VAL A 213 -38.29 -27.71 21.21
N PRO A 214 -38.01 -29.02 21.16
CA PRO A 214 -37.76 -29.82 22.35
C PRO A 214 -36.70 -29.19 23.27
N ALA A 215 -36.99 -29.17 24.57
CA ALA A 215 -36.18 -28.46 25.56
C ALA A 215 -34.75 -29.00 25.69
N SER A 216 -34.56 -30.30 25.45
CA SER A 216 -33.28 -31.01 25.60
C SER A 216 -32.97 -31.88 24.38
N GLY A 217 -31.73 -32.38 24.31
CA GLY A 217 -31.27 -33.26 23.26
C GLY A 217 -31.15 -32.62 21.87
N ILE A 218 -30.95 -33.50 20.89
CA ILE A 218 -30.95 -33.20 19.46
C ILE A 218 -32.39 -32.88 19.03
N ILE A 219 -32.56 -31.82 18.25
CA ILE A 219 -33.87 -31.37 17.76
C ILE A 219 -34.18 -32.08 16.44
N PRO A 220 -35.19 -32.97 16.35
CA PRO A 220 -35.66 -33.44 15.06
C PRO A 220 -36.21 -32.27 14.25
N GLU A 221 -35.85 -32.14 12.96
CA GLU A 221 -36.27 -31.02 12.12
C GLU A 221 -37.81 -30.86 12.08
N ASN A 222 -38.53 -31.98 11.97
CA ASN A 222 -39.99 -32.02 11.98
C ASN A 222 -40.65 -31.69 13.34
N LYS A 223 -39.84 -31.44 14.39
CA LYS A 223 -40.29 -31.00 15.71
C LYS A 223 -40.00 -29.52 15.97
N VAL A 224 -39.50 -28.78 14.98
CA VAL A 224 -39.43 -27.32 15.06
C VAL A 224 -40.79 -26.74 14.66
N ILE A 225 -41.43 -26.03 15.58
CA ILE A 225 -42.75 -25.44 15.37
C ILE A 225 -42.58 -23.94 15.19
N ASP A 226 -42.93 -23.41 14.01
CA ASP A 226 -42.98 -21.97 13.78
C ASP A 226 -44.24 -21.37 14.44
N LEU A 227 -44.02 -20.53 15.44
CA LEU A 227 -45.04 -19.82 16.22
C LEU A 227 -45.11 -18.33 15.84
N SER A 228 -44.41 -17.89 14.80
CA SER A 228 -44.29 -16.46 14.45
C SER A 228 -45.66 -15.81 14.24
N SER A 229 -46.59 -16.48 13.56
CA SER A 229 -47.94 -15.97 13.32
C SER A 229 -48.83 -15.93 14.57
N LYS A 230 -48.38 -16.49 15.69
CA LYS A 230 -49.10 -16.52 16.98
C LYS A 230 -48.61 -15.46 17.96
N MET A 231 -47.51 -14.78 17.66
CA MET A 231 -47.01 -13.66 18.46
C MET A 231 -47.59 -12.34 17.95
N GLN A 232 -48.16 -11.55 18.85
CA GLN A 232 -48.64 -10.20 18.58
C GLN A 232 -47.48 -9.20 18.54
N ALA A 233 -47.73 -7.99 18.03
CA ALA A 233 -46.71 -6.95 17.87
C ALA A 233 -46.06 -6.50 19.20
N ASP A 234 -46.79 -6.60 20.31
CA ASP A 234 -46.30 -6.31 21.67
C ASP A 234 -45.44 -7.45 22.26
N GLY A 235 -45.29 -8.57 21.55
CA GLY A 235 -44.56 -9.76 21.98
C GLY A 235 -45.41 -10.77 22.75
N ARG A 236 -46.71 -10.53 22.93
CA ARG A 236 -47.63 -11.51 23.54
C ARG A 236 -47.83 -12.70 22.60
N LEU A 237 -47.42 -13.88 23.05
CA LEU A 237 -47.61 -15.15 22.37
C LEU A 237 -48.75 -15.91 23.03
N GLU A 238 -49.69 -16.39 22.21
CA GLU A 238 -50.67 -17.37 22.65
C GLU A 238 -50.54 -18.69 21.90
N TRP A 239 -50.36 -19.78 22.63
CA TRP A 239 -50.07 -21.09 22.05
C TRP A 239 -50.58 -22.23 22.92
N ASP A 240 -51.26 -23.20 22.29
CA ASP A 240 -51.57 -24.50 22.90
C ASP A 240 -50.36 -25.40 22.75
N ALA A 241 -49.55 -25.50 23.81
CA ALA A 241 -48.33 -26.28 23.79
C ALA A 241 -48.65 -27.78 23.80
N PRO A 242 -48.20 -28.57 22.80
CA PRO A 242 -48.34 -30.02 22.82
C PRO A 242 -47.64 -30.64 24.03
N GLU A 243 -47.95 -31.90 24.34
CA GLU A 243 -47.24 -32.67 25.36
C GLU A 243 -45.70 -32.64 25.17
N GLY A 244 -44.96 -32.62 26.29
CA GLY A 244 -43.50 -32.59 26.34
C GLY A 244 -42.94 -31.27 26.87
N ASP A 245 -41.64 -31.24 27.13
CA ASP A 245 -40.94 -30.02 27.52
C ASP A 245 -40.39 -29.31 26.28
N TRP A 246 -40.73 -28.03 26.17
CA TRP A 246 -40.43 -27.16 25.05
C TRP A 246 -39.54 -26.01 25.49
N LYS A 247 -38.81 -25.47 24.52
CA LYS A 247 -38.14 -24.18 24.62
C LYS A 247 -38.59 -23.33 23.45
N ILE A 248 -39.16 -22.16 23.78
CA ILE A 248 -39.55 -21.16 22.78
C ILE A 248 -38.38 -20.21 22.61
N TYR A 249 -37.91 -20.06 21.38
CA TYR A 249 -36.93 -19.06 21.00
C TYR A 249 -37.61 -17.93 20.24
N ARG A 250 -37.34 -16.68 20.63
CA ARG A 250 -37.66 -15.49 19.83
C ARG A 250 -36.37 -15.02 19.17
N PHE A 251 -36.20 -15.35 17.90
CA PHE A 251 -35.10 -14.89 17.07
C PHE A 251 -35.44 -13.56 16.43
N GLY A 252 -34.46 -12.66 16.42
CA GLY A 252 -34.54 -11.40 15.69
C GLY A 252 -33.16 -10.93 15.27
N HIS A 253 -33.10 -9.75 14.67
CA HIS A 253 -31.85 -9.09 14.33
C HIS A 253 -31.85 -7.63 14.76
N THR A 254 -30.64 -7.10 14.92
CA THR A 254 -30.35 -5.69 15.17
C THR A 254 -29.11 -5.29 14.38
N THR A 255 -28.77 -4.00 14.41
CA THR A 255 -27.50 -3.53 13.87
C THR A 255 -26.33 -4.17 14.63
N ARG A 256 -25.31 -4.58 13.89
CA ARG A 256 -24.02 -4.99 14.44
C ARG A 256 -23.29 -3.79 15.09
N GLY A 257 -23.70 -2.55 14.80
CA GLY A 257 -23.07 -1.36 15.36
C GLY A 257 -21.57 -1.28 15.05
N THR A 258 -21.15 -1.84 13.92
CA THR A 258 -19.80 -1.64 13.37
C THR A 258 -19.72 -0.22 12.83
N LEU A 259 -18.71 0.54 13.24
CA LEU A 259 -18.43 1.86 12.69
C LEU A 259 -17.29 1.77 11.67
N ILE A 260 -17.28 2.68 10.69
CA ILE A 260 -16.11 2.91 9.85
C ILE A 260 -14.93 3.35 10.73
N GLN A 261 -13.71 2.98 10.32
CA GLN A 261 -12.52 3.27 11.13
C GLN A 261 -11.24 3.25 10.28
N PRO A 262 -10.24 4.07 10.66
CA PRO A 262 -10.28 5.24 11.52
C PRO A 262 -10.80 6.48 10.78
N ALA A 263 -11.77 7.18 11.37
CA ALA A 263 -12.20 8.48 10.88
C ALA A 263 -12.12 9.53 11.99
N GLN A 264 -12.16 10.80 11.61
CA GLN A 264 -12.52 11.87 12.55
C GLN A 264 -13.87 11.52 13.19
N TRP A 265 -14.01 11.73 14.50
CA TRP A 265 -15.22 11.39 15.24
C TRP A 265 -16.47 12.04 14.63
N GLU A 266 -16.32 13.27 14.13
CA GLU A 266 -17.33 14.05 13.44
C GLU A 266 -17.71 13.52 12.05
N ALA A 267 -16.97 12.55 11.51
CA ALA A 267 -17.25 11.89 10.23
C ALA A 267 -17.59 10.38 10.40
N THR A 268 -17.33 9.79 11.58
CA THR A 268 -17.61 8.38 11.88
C THR A 268 -19.12 8.06 11.83
N GLY A 269 -19.46 6.95 11.18
CA GLY A 269 -20.81 6.39 11.13
C GLY A 269 -20.79 4.89 10.83
N PHE A 270 -21.96 4.28 10.60
CA PHE A 270 -22.06 2.83 10.41
C PHE A 270 -21.49 2.34 9.09
N GLU A 271 -20.99 1.11 9.13
CA GLU A 271 -20.81 0.27 7.94
C GLU A 271 -22.15 -0.09 7.31
N CYS A 272 -22.28 0.03 5.99
CA CYS A 272 -23.48 -0.41 5.27
C CYS A 272 -23.61 -1.95 5.26
N ASP A 273 -24.84 -2.46 5.19
CA ASP A 273 -25.10 -3.89 4.98
C ASP A 273 -24.67 -4.31 3.57
N LYS A 274 -23.58 -5.07 3.50
CA LYS A 274 -22.98 -5.55 2.25
C LYS A 274 -23.84 -6.59 1.54
N MET A 275 -24.76 -7.23 2.27
CA MET A 275 -25.66 -8.25 1.71
C MET A 275 -27.00 -7.66 1.24
N SER A 276 -27.29 -6.39 1.57
CA SER A 276 -28.53 -5.71 1.19
C SER A 276 -28.34 -4.85 -0.05
N PRO A 277 -29.05 -5.13 -1.17
CA PRO A 277 -29.01 -4.29 -2.35
C PRO A 277 -29.40 -2.84 -2.04
N GLU A 278 -30.38 -2.63 -1.16
CA GLU A 278 -30.83 -1.29 -0.77
C GLU A 278 -29.70 -0.49 -0.10
N ALA A 279 -29.01 -1.10 0.87
CA ALA A 279 -27.94 -0.43 1.60
C ALA A 279 -26.71 -0.15 0.73
N VAL A 280 -26.30 -1.11 -0.12
CA VAL A 280 -25.17 -0.90 -1.04
C VAL A 280 -25.50 0.15 -2.09
N ASN A 281 -26.72 0.14 -2.65
CA ASN A 281 -27.14 1.18 -3.58
C ASN A 281 -27.13 2.56 -2.91
N PHE A 282 -27.73 2.67 -1.72
CA PHE A 282 -27.78 3.93 -0.98
C PHE A 282 -26.39 4.50 -0.69
N HIS A 283 -25.45 3.66 -0.22
CA HIS A 283 -24.08 4.09 0.02
C HIS A 283 -23.39 4.57 -1.27
N MET A 284 -23.48 3.78 -2.35
CA MET A 284 -22.81 4.12 -3.60
C MET A 284 -23.43 5.34 -4.29
N ASP A 285 -24.75 5.52 -4.21
CA ASP A 285 -25.44 6.69 -4.74
C ASP A 285 -25.04 7.96 -3.98
N HIS A 286 -24.87 7.86 -2.65
CA HIS A 286 -24.34 8.96 -1.85
C HIS A 286 -22.91 9.33 -2.26
N VAL A 287 -22.01 8.33 -2.31
CA VAL A 287 -20.59 8.53 -2.64
C VAL A 287 -20.42 9.12 -4.04
N ILE A 288 -21.05 8.51 -5.04
CA ILE A 288 -20.95 8.96 -6.43
C ILE A 288 -21.64 10.31 -6.60
N GLY A 289 -22.79 10.54 -5.95
CA GLY A 289 -23.51 11.81 -5.99
C GLY A 289 -22.68 12.98 -5.47
N GLU A 290 -22.00 12.81 -4.34
CA GLU A 290 -21.10 13.84 -3.80
C GLU A 290 -19.87 14.05 -4.69
N ILE A 291 -19.27 12.98 -5.24
CA ILE A 291 -18.19 13.09 -6.25
C ILE A 291 -18.67 13.90 -7.47
N GLN A 292 -19.85 13.60 -8.01
CA GLN A 292 -20.40 14.30 -9.18
C GLN A 292 -20.67 15.77 -8.89
N LYS A 293 -21.31 16.06 -7.75
CA LYS A 293 -21.58 17.41 -7.27
C LYS A 293 -20.31 18.24 -7.12
N HIS A 294 -19.26 17.65 -6.53
CA HIS A 294 -18.04 18.38 -6.19
C HIS A 294 -16.95 18.33 -7.24
N LEU A 295 -16.93 17.34 -8.15
CA LEU A 295 -15.82 17.06 -9.08
C LEU A 295 -16.29 16.74 -10.51
N GLY A 296 -17.56 16.88 -10.87
CA GLY A 296 -18.13 16.34 -12.12
C GLY A 296 -17.35 16.66 -13.40
N ASP A 297 -16.79 17.87 -13.53
CA ASP A 297 -15.95 18.31 -14.67
C ASP A 297 -14.52 17.72 -14.69
N LEU A 298 -14.11 17.07 -13.61
CA LEU A 298 -12.81 16.43 -13.41
C LEU A 298 -12.89 14.89 -13.43
N ILE A 299 -14.09 14.31 -13.47
CA ILE A 299 -14.27 12.85 -13.57
C ILE A 299 -13.69 12.35 -14.90
N GLY A 300 -12.85 11.32 -14.84
CA GLY A 300 -12.08 10.79 -15.97
C GLY A 300 -10.92 11.67 -16.42
N ASN A 301 -10.76 12.87 -15.85
CA ASN A 301 -9.71 13.83 -16.21
C ASN A 301 -9.33 14.71 -15.00
N GLY A 302 -8.56 14.13 -14.07
CA GLY A 302 -8.19 14.74 -12.79
C GLY A 302 -8.71 13.97 -11.57
N PHE A 303 -9.75 13.14 -11.75
CA PHE A 303 -10.24 12.18 -10.76
C PHE A 303 -10.76 10.92 -11.48
N THR A 304 -10.25 9.73 -11.16
CA THR A 304 -10.38 8.56 -12.05
C THR A 304 -10.83 7.27 -11.38
N HIS A 305 -10.65 7.13 -10.07
CA HIS A 305 -10.88 5.88 -9.37
C HIS A 305 -11.39 6.09 -7.95
N VAL A 306 -12.14 5.09 -7.48
CA VAL A 306 -12.56 4.97 -6.09
C VAL A 306 -11.94 3.70 -5.52
N HIS A 307 -11.32 3.83 -4.36
CA HIS A 307 -10.62 2.76 -3.64
C HIS A 307 -11.53 2.10 -2.61
N PHE A 308 -11.44 0.78 -2.52
CA PHE A 308 -12.01 -0.06 -1.48
C PHE A 308 -10.87 -0.89 -0.89
N ASP A 309 -10.44 -0.51 0.29
CA ASP A 309 -9.34 -1.15 1.01
C ASP A 309 -9.69 -2.55 1.53
N SER A 310 -8.75 -3.17 2.22
CA SER A 310 -8.92 -4.44 2.92
C SER A 310 -10.11 -4.41 3.88
N TYR A 311 -10.77 -5.56 4.02
CA TYR A 311 -12.01 -5.67 4.78
C TYR A 311 -11.77 -5.87 6.27
N GLU A 312 -12.17 -4.90 7.10
CA GLU A 312 -12.06 -4.98 8.56
C GLU A 312 -13.40 -4.77 9.30
N ALA A 313 -14.53 -4.85 8.59
CA ALA A 313 -15.85 -4.57 9.15
C ALA A 313 -16.46 -5.75 9.97
N GLY A 314 -15.72 -6.85 10.13
CA GLY A 314 -16.17 -8.07 10.81
C GLY A 314 -17.26 -8.83 10.03
N TYR A 315 -17.75 -9.95 10.56
CA TYR A 315 -18.68 -10.81 9.83
C TYR A 315 -20.13 -10.55 10.25
N PRO A 316 -21.02 -10.10 9.33
CA PRO A 316 -22.45 -10.00 9.62
C PRO A 316 -23.06 -11.40 9.67
N THR A 317 -24.11 -11.58 10.46
CA THR A 317 -24.81 -12.87 10.60
C THR A 317 -26.25 -12.82 10.09
N TRP A 318 -26.67 -11.68 9.55
CA TRP A 318 -28.02 -11.51 9.01
C TRP A 318 -28.07 -10.36 7.98
N THR A 319 -29.11 -10.36 7.17
CA THR A 319 -29.60 -9.21 6.37
C THR A 319 -31.13 -9.34 6.29
N PRO A 320 -31.93 -8.26 6.15
CA PRO A 320 -33.39 -8.35 6.20
C PRO A 320 -34.02 -9.37 5.24
N LYS A 321 -33.39 -9.62 4.07
CA LYS A 321 -33.85 -10.59 3.06
C LYS A 321 -33.15 -11.96 3.13
N MET A 322 -32.48 -12.28 4.24
CA MET A 322 -31.66 -13.49 4.36
C MET A 322 -32.49 -14.77 4.14
N ARG A 323 -33.73 -14.85 4.63
CA ARG A 323 -34.57 -16.04 4.46
C ARG A 323 -34.93 -16.28 3.00
N GLU A 324 -35.34 -15.24 2.28
CA GLU A 324 -35.68 -15.30 0.87
C GLU A 324 -34.45 -15.66 0.01
N GLU A 325 -33.32 -15.00 0.28
CA GLU A 325 -32.06 -15.26 -0.43
C GLU A 325 -31.59 -16.69 -0.19
N PHE A 326 -31.57 -17.15 1.07
CA PHE A 326 -31.21 -18.52 1.41
C PHE A 326 -32.12 -19.54 0.75
N LEU A 327 -33.44 -19.36 0.86
CA LEU A 327 -34.42 -20.29 0.27
C LEU A 327 -34.23 -20.39 -1.25
N SER A 328 -34.05 -19.26 -1.94
CA SER A 328 -33.88 -19.23 -3.40
C SER A 328 -32.58 -19.90 -3.86
N ARG A 329 -31.51 -19.81 -3.06
CA ARG A 329 -30.15 -20.28 -3.43
C ARG A 329 -29.87 -21.71 -2.98
N ARG A 330 -30.43 -22.11 -1.84
CA ARG A 330 -30.16 -23.39 -1.18
C ARG A 330 -31.31 -24.39 -1.32
N GLY A 331 -32.52 -23.92 -1.65
CA GLY A 331 -33.67 -24.75 -1.98
C GLY A 331 -34.46 -25.28 -0.77
N TYR A 332 -34.20 -24.76 0.43
CA TYR A 332 -34.95 -25.10 1.65
C TYR A 332 -35.03 -23.92 2.61
N ASP A 333 -35.99 -23.94 3.51
CA ASP A 333 -36.23 -22.86 4.47
C ASP A 333 -35.30 -22.97 5.68
N LEU A 334 -34.67 -21.87 6.07
CA LEU A 334 -33.74 -21.83 7.20
C LEU A 334 -34.42 -21.84 8.57
N ILE A 335 -35.75 -21.62 8.65
CA ILE A 335 -36.43 -21.43 9.95
C ILE A 335 -36.22 -22.63 10.88
N SER A 336 -36.31 -23.85 10.36
CA SER A 336 -36.08 -25.08 11.14
C SER A 336 -34.67 -25.18 11.71
N TYR A 337 -33.72 -24.44 11.15
CA TYR A 337 -32.30 -24.49 11.48
C TYR A 337 -31.82 -23.32 12.34
N LEU A 338 -32.67 -22.32 12.61
CA LEU A 338 -32.37 -21.21 13.53
C LEU A 338 -31.84 -21.65 14.92
N PRO A 339 -32.27 -22.78 15.53
CA PRO A 339 -31.71 -23.25 16.80
C PRO A 339 -30.19 -23.46 16.78
N ILE A 340 -29.58 -23.64 15.60
CA ILE A 340 -28.13 -23.80 15.45
C ILE A 340 -27.37 -22.54 15.90
N PHE A 341 -27.93 -21.34 15.69
CA PHE A 341 -27.35 -20.09 16.22
C PHE A 341 -27.36 -20.08 17.75
N ALA A 342 -28.40 -20.66 18.36
CA ALA A 342 -28.49 -20.89 19.80
C ALA A 342 -27.70 -22.12 20.29
N ARG A 343 -26.73 -22.60 19.50
CA ARG A 343 -25.84 -23.74 19.78
C ARG A 343 -26.57 -25.07 20.01
N ARG A 344 -27.77 -25.23 19.44
CA ARG A 344 -28.48 -26.52 19.41
C ARG A 344 -28.10 -27.30 18.15
N THR A 345 -28.29 -28.61 18.20
CA THR A 345 -28.15 -29.50 17.02
C THR A 345 -29.54 -29.81 16.47
N VAL A 346 -29.75 -29.58 15.18
CA VAL A 346 -30.97 -29.92 14.45
C VAL A 346 -30.67 -31.08 13.50
N GLY A 347 -31.51 -32.11 13.48
CA GLY A 347 -31.30 -33.34 12.73
C GLY A 347 -30.13 -34.14 13.31
N SER A 348 -28.98 -34.11 12.65
CA SER A 348 -27.72 -34.67 13.12
C SER A 348 -26.63 -33.60 13.17
N SER A 349 -25.46 -33.93 13.73
CA SER A 349 -24.28 -33.07 13.64
C SER A 349 -23.90 -32.76 12.18
N GLN A 350 -24.13 -33.71 11.26
CA GLN A 350 -23.85 -33.54 9.84
C GLN A 350 -24.84 -32.58 9.18
N ASP A 351 -26.13 -32.68 9.52
CA ASP A 351 -27.16 -31.76 8.99
C ASP A 351 -26.92 -30.34 9.49
N SER A 352 -26.58 -30.20 10.78
CA SER A 352 -26.24 -28.91 11.37
C SER A 352 -24.97 -28.30 10.75
N LEU A 353 -23.97 -29.12 10.41
CA LEU A 353 -22.78 -28.67 9.69
C LEU A 353 -23.12 -28.25 8.26
N LYS A 354 -23.93 -29.04 7.54
CA LYS A 354 -24.40 -28.71 6.20
C LYS A 354 -25.15 -27.37 6.19
N PHE A 355 -26.05 -27.13 7.14
CA PHE A 355 -26.74 -25.85 7.25
C PHE A 355 -25.77 -24.68 7.41
N LYS A 356 -24.76 -24.79 8.29
CA LYS A 356 -23.75 -23.75 8.45
C LYS A 356 -23.01 -23.47 7.16
N GLN A 357 -22.60 -24.52 6.44
CA GLN A 357 -21.93 -24.40 5.15
C GLN A 357 -22.81 -23.73 4.10
N ASP A 358 -24.11 -24.08 4.03
CA ASP A 358 -25.07 -23.46 3.12
C ASP A 358 -25.36 -22.00 3.48
N PHE A 359 -25.36 -21.67 4.78
CA PHE A 359 -25.55 -20.31 5.28
C PHE A 359 -24.32 -19.44 4.93
N ASP A 360 -23.12 -19.93 5.19
CA ASP A 360 -21.87 -19.25 4.83
C ASP A 360 -21.74 -19.11 3.31
N ALA A 361 -22.13 -20.12 2.53
CA ALA A 361 -22.18 -20.04 1.07
C ALA A 361 -23.17 -18.97 0.58
N THR A 362 -24.30 -18.81 1.26
CA THR A 362 -25.28 -17.75 0.96
C THR A 362 -24.70 -16.37 1.23
N ILE A 363 -23.98 -16.17 2.34
CA ILE A 363 -23.26 -14.91 2.62
C ILE A 363 -22.24 -14.63 1.51
N ASN A 364 -21.40 -15.60 1.17
CA ASN A 364 -20.38 -15.45 0.12
C ASN A 364 -21.00 -15.04 -1.23
N ASP A 365 -22.10 -15.69 -1.62
CA ASP A 365 -22.84 -15.36 -2.84
C ASP A 365 -23.43 -13.95 -2.80
N LEU A 366 -23.97 -13.52 -1.65
CA LEU A 366 -24.54 -12.18 -1.49
C LEU A 366 -23.48 -11.09 -1.59
N TYR A 367 -22.29 -11.28 -1.02
CA TYR A 367 -21.19 -10.33 -1.21
C TYR A 367 -20.81 -10.19 -2.70
N ARG A 368 -20.72 -11.31 -3.43
CA ARG A 368 -20.45 -11.27 -4.88
C ARG A 368 -21.57 -10.58 -5.67
N ASP A 369 -22.81 -11.06 -5.50
CA ASP A 369 -23.95 -10.69 -6.34
C ASP A 369 -24.54 -9.32 -5.99
N VAL A 370 -24.36 -8.88 -4.74
CA VAL A 370 -24.85 -7.58 -4.26
C VAL A 370 -23.73 -6.58 -4.18
N TYR A 371 -22.76 -6.77 -3.27
CA TYR A 371 -21.76 -5.75 -2.96
C TYR A 371 -20.83 -5.46 -4.14
N PHE A 372 -20.06 -6.46 -4.58
CA PHE A 372 -19.08 -6.27 -5.66
C PHE A 372 -19.74 -5.94 -7.00
N THR A 373 -20.85 -6.62 -7.33
CA THR A 373 -21.58 -6.38 -8.59
C THR A 373 -22.15 -4.97 -8.64
N THR A 374 -22.74 -4.47 -7.56
CA THR A 374 -23.30 -3.10 -7.51
C THR A 374 -22.20 -2.04 -7.62
N ILE A 375 -21.08 -2.20 -6.89
CA ILE A 375 -19.95 -1.26 -6.95
C ILE A 375 -19.39 -1.20 -8.37
N SER A 376 -19.07 -2.36 -8.95
CA SER A 376 -18.50 -2.47 -10.29
C SER A 376 -19.37 -1.77 -11.33
N LYS A 377 -20.68 -2.06 -11.30
CA LYS A 377 -21.66 -1.45 -12.20
C LYS A 377 -21.71 0.07 -12.04
N LYS A 378 -21.92 0.57 -10.81
CA LYS A 378 -22.14 2.00 -10.56
C LYS A 378 -20.90 2.85 -10.85
N LEU A 379 -19.71 2.38 -10.48
CA LEU A 379 -18.48 3.11 -10.79
C LEU A 379 -18.24 3.17 -12.30
N LYS A 380 -18.49 2.07 -13.02
CA LYS A 380 -18.41 2.05 -14.48
C LYS A 380 -19.39 3.03 -15.13
N GLU A 381 -20.64 3.08 -14.67
CA GLU A 381 -21.66 4.04 -15.13
C GLU A 381 -21.25 5.49 -14.85
N ALA A 382 -20.51 5.73 -13.77
CA ALA A 382 -19.96 7.03 -13.41
C ALA A 382 -18.61 7.37 -14.07
N ASN A 383 -18.10 6.54 -14.99
CA ASN A 383 -16.78 6.69 -15.63
C ASN A 383 -15.61 6.71 -14.61
N LEU A 384 -15.72 5.90 -13.57
CA LEU A 384 -14.72 5.71 -12.51
C LEU A 384 -14.24 4.25 -12.49
N SER A 385 -12.96 4.07 -12.17
CA SER A 385 -12.36 2.74 -11.99
C SER A 385 -12.64 2.22 -10.58
N PHE A 386 -12.82 0.89 -10.47
CA PHE A 386 -13.04 0.20 -9.21
C PHE A 386 -11.69 -0.38 -8.80
N LEU A 387 -11.05 0.26 -7.84
CA LEU A 387 -9.81 -0.21 -7.23
C LEU A 387 -10.14 -0.91 -5.92
N CYS A 388 -9.67 -2.14 -5.72
CA CYS A 388 -10.00 -2.91 -4.52
C CYS A 388 -8.85 -3.80 -4.03
N GLU A 389 -8.74 -3.92 -2.71
CA GLU A 389 -8.03 -4.98 -1.99
C GLU A 389 -9.01 -6.11 -1.62
N PRO A 390 -9.09 -7.20 -2.40
CA PRO A 390 -10.22 -8.11 -2.36
C PRO A 390 -10.06 -9.23 -1.34
N TYR A 391 -9.64 -8.93 -0.10
CA TYR A 391 -9.43 -9.91 0.95
C TYR A 391 -9.93 -9.45 2.33
N GLY A 392 -9.89 -10.35 3.32
CA GLY A 392 -10.32 -10.11 4.69
C GLY A 392 -11.81 -10.37 4.96
N GLY A 393 -12.66 -10.39 3.93
CA GLY A 393 -14.11 -10.58 4.08
C GLY A 393 -14.67 -11.92 3.60
N PRO A 394 -15.98 -12.17 3.80
CA PRO A 394 -16.63 -13.44 3.52
C PRO A 394 -16.99 -13.56 2.03
N TRP A 395 -15.98 -13.81 1.20
CA TRP A 395 -16.18 -14.11 -0.23
C TRP A 395 -15.07 -15.01 -0.75
N ARG A 396 -15.28 -15.52 -1.96
CA ARG A 396 -14.27 -16.25 -2.74
C ARG A 396 -13.62 -15.29 -3.72
N GLN A 397 -12.31 -15.05 -3.56
CA GLN A 397 -11.60 -14.03 -4.34
C GLN A 397 -11.69 -14.28 -5.85
N ASP A 398 -11.65 -15.53 -6.30
CA ASP A 398 -11.68 -15.88 -7.72
C ASP A 398 -13.01 -15.55 -8.40
N GLU A 399 -14.12 -15.54 -7.65
CA GLU A 399 -15.45 -15.22 -8.18
C GLU A 399 -15.70 -13.73 -8.32
N ILE A 400 -15.09 -12.91 -7.46
CA ILE A 400 -15.25 -11.45 -7.50
C ILE A 400 -14.20 -10.76 -8.38
N MET A 401 -13.09 -11.44 -8.68
CA MET A 401 -11.97 -10.85 -9.43
C MET A 401 -12.37 -10.23 -10.78
N PRO A 402 -13.27 -10.83 -11.59
CA PRO A 402 -13.73 -10.23 -12.85
C PRO A 402 -14.54 -8.94 -12.68
N LEU A 403 -15.03 -8.63 -11.48
CA LEU A 403 -15.81 -7.43 -11.17
C LEU A 403 -14.93 -6.24 -10.83
N ILE A 404 -13.64 -6.45 -10.53
CA ILE A 404 -12.70 -5.43 -10.07
C ILE A 404 -11.86 -4.95 -11.25
N HIS A 405 -11.73 -3.64 -11.43
CA HIS A 405 -10.99 -3.04 -12.54
C HIS A 405 -9.48 -2.98 -12.27
N ASN A 406 -9.10 -2.66 -11.03
CA ASN A 406 -7.72 -2.58 -10.56
C ASN A 406 -7.62 -3.28 -9.21
N VAL A 407 -6.87 -4.37 -9.17
CA VAL A 407 -6.71 -5.17 -7.96
C VAL A 407 -5.43 -4.78 -7.25
N MET A 408 -5.55 -4.59 -5.94
CA MET A 408 -4.46 -4.31 -5.03
C MET A 408 -4.30 -5.45 -4.02
N THR A 409 -3.06 -5.72 -3.64
CA THR A 409 -2.66 -6.57 -2.51
C THR A 409 -1.80 -5.76 -1.56
N GLU A 410 -1.13 -6.38 -0.60
CA GLU A 410 -0.37 -5.68 0.41
C GLU A 410 0.88 -6.44 0.81
N PHE A 411 1.94 -5.69 1.15
CA PHE A 411 3.09 -6.26 1.84
C PHE A 411 3.76 -5.26 2.77
N TRP A 412 4.23 -5.79 3.88
CA TRP A 412 4.88 -5.04 4.94
C TRP A 412 6.40 -5.19 4.91
N THR A 413 7.05 -4.27 5.62
CA THR A 413 8.43 -4.40 6.05
C THR A 413 8.49 -4.83 7.52
N HIS A 414 9.08 -5.99 7.80
CA HIS A 414 9.23 -6.50 9.16
C HIS A 414 10.58 -7.22 9.33
N GLY A 415 11.41 -6.83 10.30
CA GLY A 415 12.76 -7.37 10.46
C GLY A 415 13.69 -7.05 9.30
N GLY A 416 13.40 -6.00 8.54
CA GLY A 416 14.05 -5.75 7.24
C GLY A 416 13.78 -6.81 6.17
N ARG A 417 12.68 -7.55 6.31
CA ARG A 417 12.21 -8.60 5.39
C ARG A 417 10.86 -8.24 4.79
N TYR A 418 10.61 -8.84 3.63
CA TYR A 418 9.32 -8.86 2.96
C TYR A 418 8.34 -9.76 3.71
N MET A 419 7.17 -9.22 4.03
CA MET A 419 6.06 -9.94 4.67
C MET A 419 4.79 -9.72 3.83
N PRO A 420 4.40 -10.69 2.98
CA PRO A 420 3.17 -10.59 2.20
C PRO A 420 1.93 -10.68 3.08
N VAL A 421 0.86 -9.98 2.71
CA VAL A 421 -0.48 -10.11 3.30
C VAL A 421 -1.45 -10.51 2.20
N GLU A 422 -2.03 -11.72 2.31
CA GLU A 422 -3.00 -12.28 1.34
C GLU A 422 -2.53 -12.25 -0.14
N LEU A 423 -1.23 -12.13 -0.38
CA LEU A 423 -0.68 -11.87 -1.72
C LEU A 423 -0.77 -13.09 -2.64
N GLU A 424 -0.36 -14.26 -2.18
CA GLU A 424 -0.43 -15.48 -2.99
C GLU A 424 -1.86 -15.81 -3.46
N PRO A 425 -2.89 -15.86 -2.59
CA PRO A 425 -4.26 -16.12 -3.05
C PRO A 425 -4.79 -15.01 -3.97
N THR A 426 -4.47 -13.74 -3.69
CA THR A 426 -4.88 -12.61 -4.54
C THR A 426 -4.24 -12.67 -5.92
N VAL A 427 -2.93 -12.90 -6.00
CA VAL A 427 -2.22 -13.04 -7.28
C VAL A 427 -2.75 -14.24 -8.06
N ALA A 428 -2.98 -15.39 -7.40
CA ALA A 428 -3.52 -16.57 -8.06
C ALA A 428 -4.92 -16.33 -8.65
N ALA A 429 -5.84 -15.75 -7.89
CA ALA A 429 -7.18 -15.40 -8.35
C ALA A 429 -7.13 -14.37 -9.50
N LEU A 430 -6.25 -13.36 -9.39
CA LEU A 430 -6.02 -12.36 -10.43
C LEU A 430 -5.53 -12.98 -11.74
N ARG A 431 -4.54 -13.88 -11.69
CA ARG A 431 -4.04 -14.56 -12.89
C ARG A 431 -5.12 -15.43 -13.52
N LYS A 432 -5.92 -16.14 -12.72
CA LYS A 432 -7.07 -16.93 -13.22
C LYS A 432 -8.11 -16.06 -13.94
N SER A 433 -8.28 -14.81 -13.52
CA SER A 433 -9.17 -13.85 -14.19
C SER A 433 -8.64 -13.28 -15.51
N GLY A 434 -7.37 -13.54 -15.86
CA GLY A 434 -6.72 -13.01 -17.06
C GLY A 434 -6.18 -11.57 -16.90
N GLN A 435 -6.26 -10.99 -15.71
CA GLN A 435 -5.70 -9.67 -15.43
C GLN A 435 -4.16 -9.71 -15.37
N ASN A 436 -3.54 -8.65 -15.88
CA ASN A 436 -2.08 -8.58 -15.97
C ASN A 436 -1.44 -7.72 -14.86
N ILE A 437 -2.11 -6.64 -14.47
CA ILE A 437 -1.61 -5.70 -13.48
C ILE A 437 -2.08 -6.15 -12.10
N VAL A 438 -1.15 -6.23 -11.16
CA VAL A 438 -1.43 -6.38 -9.74
C VAL A 438 -0.69 -5.27 -9.00
N GLU A 439 -1.49 -4.46 -8.31
CA GLU A 439 -1.00 -3.36 -7.51
C GLU A 439 -0.72 -3.86 -6.10
N ALA A 440 0.14 -3.17 -5.35
CA ALA A 440 0.32 -3.48 -3.95
C ALA A 440 0.39 -2.19 -3.12
N GLU A 441 -0.37 -2.14 -2.03
CA GLU A 441 0.01 -1.39 -0.85
C GLU A 441 1.40 -1.85 -0.42
N ALA A 442 2.39 -0.98 -0.65
CA ALA A 442 3.80 -1.37 -0.65
C ALA A 442 4.55 -0.75 0.53
N PHE A 443 5.26 -1.59 1.28
CA PHE A 443 6.18 -1.21 2.35
C PHE A 443 5.50 -0.63 3.61
N THR A 444 4.32 -1.16 3.96
CA THR A 444 3.68 -0.84 5.25
C THR A 444 4.65 -1.18 6.39
N GLY A 445 4.98 -0.16 7.16
CA GLY A 445 6.15 -0.15 8.02
C GLY A 445 5.80 -0.51 9.46
N ASP A 446 6.40 -1.58 9.98
CA ASP A 446 6.25 -1.96 11.38
C ASP A 446 6.77 -0.84 12.31
N PRO A 447 5.95 -0.33 13.25
CA PRO A 447 6.32 0.78 14.12
C PRO A 447 7.54 0.54 15.00
N ARG A 448 7.93 -0.72 15.21
CA ARG A 448 9.13 -1.08 15.97
C ARG A 448 10.42 -0.74 15.23
N GLU A 449 10.35 -0.63 13.91
CA GLU A 449 11.52 -0.47 13.02
C GLU A 449 11.41 0.79 12.15
N SER A 450 10.22 1.08 11.62
CA SER A 450 9.91 2.21 10.75
C SER A 450 9.78 3.54 11.52
N LYS A 451 10.93 4.03 11.99
CA LYS A 451 11.05 5.15 12.92
C LYS A 451 11.80 6.33 12.32
N TRP A 452 11.62 6.61 11.03
CA TRP A 452 12.48 7.52 10.27
C TRP A 452 13.94 7.02 10.14
N SER A 453 14.10 5.71 10.11
CA SER A 453 15.37 4.97 10.00
C SER A 453 15.52 4.29 8.64
N GLU A 454 14.46 4.30 7.83
CA GLU A 454 14.34 3.56 6.59
C GLU A 454 15.21 4.17 5.49
N THR A 455 15.84 3.32 4.69
CA THR A 455 16.76 3.73 3.64
C THR A 455 16.38 3.10 2.30
N PRO A 456 16.69 3.75 1.16
CA PRO A 456 16.46 3.16 -0.16
C PRO A 456 17.08 1.77 -0.34
N SER A 457 18.33 1.56 0.11
CA SER A 457 19.00 0.24 0.03
C SER A 457 18.33 -0.82 0.91
N TRP A 458 17.78 -0.42 2.05
CA TRP A 458 17.06 -1.34 2.94
C TRP A 458 15.76 -1.84 2.30
N LEU A 459 15.02 -0.94 1.64
CA LEU A 459 13.75 -1.23 0.96
C LEU A 459 13.93 -2.09 -0.29
N LYS A 460 15.08 -2.00 -0.98
CA LYS A 460 15.29 -2.67 -2.27
C LYS A 460 14.99 -4.17 -2.24
N SER A 461 15.59 -4.92 -1.31
CA SER A 461 15.41 -6.38 -1.24
C SER A 461 13.96 -6.78 -0.94
N ILE A 462 13.24 -5.94 -0.21
CA ILE A 462 11.82 -6.15 0.14
C ILE A 462 10.96 -5.96 -1.12
N GLY A 463 11.19 -4.89 -1.87
CA GLY A 463 10.50 -4.63 -3.12
C GLY A 463 10.80 -5.67 -4.19
N ASP A 464 12.03 -6.15 -4.26
CA ASP A 464 12.44 -7.20 -5.20
C ASP A 464 11.78 -8.54 -4.87
N ALA A 465 11.66 -8.87 -3.59
CA ALA A 465 10.89 -10.05 -3.17
C ALA A 465 9.41 -9.94 -3.57
N ALA A 466 8.81 -8.75 -3.45
CA ALA A 466 7.44 -8.51 -3.88
C ALA A 466 7.28 -8.62 -5.40
N PHE A 467 8.23 -8.07 -6.17
CA PHE A 467 8.26 -8.22 -7.64
C PHE A 467 8.33 -9.69 -8.05
N CYS A 468 9.22 -10.49 -7.44
CA CYS A 468 9.30 -11.93 -7.71
C CYS A 468 8.03 -12.68 -7.27
N ALA A 469 7.33 -12.20 -6.24
CA ALA A 469 6.06 -12.78 -5.80
C ALA A 469 4.87 -12.44 -6.72
N GLY A 470 5.05 -11.55 -7.70
CA GLY A 470 4.05 -11.25 -8.72
C GLY A 470 3.58 -9.80 -8.79
N VAL A 471 3.92 -8.97 -7.79
CA VAL A 471 3.59 -7.53 -7.79
C VAL A 471 4.23 -6.88 -9.02
N ASN A 472 3.50 -6.00 -9.71
CA ASN A 472 4.08 -5.25 -10.82
C ASN A 472 3.67 -3.77 -10.88
N ARG A 473 2.99 -3.26 -9.84
CA ARG A 473 2.82 -1.82 -9.60
C ARG A 473 2.80 -1.53 -8.09
N MET A 474 3.82 -0.84 -7.60
CA MET A 474 3.95 -0.44 -6.19
C MET A 474 3.19 0.85 -5.92
N ILE A 475 2.38 0.84 -4.88
CA ILE A 475 1.61 1.97 -4.37
C ILE A 475 2.04 2.17 -2.92
N LEU A 476 2.93 3.13 -2.70
CA LEU A 476 3.69 3.18 -1.46
C LEU A 476 2.77 3.51 -0.28
N HIS A 477 2.82 2.65 0.74
CA HIS A 477 2.41 2.92 2.09
C HIS A 477 3.62 3.50 2.86
N ARG A 478 3.64 4.80 3.15
CA ARG A 478 2.58 5.78 2.86
C ARG A 478 3.16 7.16 2.61
N PHE A 479 2.37 8.02 1.97
CA PHE A 479 2.65 9.45 1.86
C PHE A 479 1.60 10.22 2.68
N VAL A 480 1.99 10.96 3.71
CA VAL A 480 1.10 11.85 4.48
C VAL A 480 1.14 13.24 3.89
N GLN A 481 -0.04 13.84 3.78
CA GLN A 481 -0.20 15.24 3.41
C GLN A 481 0.58 16.12 4.40
N GLN A 482 1.49 16.94 3.88
CA GLN A 482 2.32 17.85 4.68
C GLN A 482 1.75 19.29 4.61
N PRO A 483 0.85 19.67 5.54
CA PRO A 483 0.10 20.93 5.47
C PRO A 483 0.92 22.19 5.79
N TRP A 484 2.04 22.05 6.50
CA TRP A 484 2.74 23.18 7.09
C TRP A 484 3.95 23.64 6.30
N SER A 485 4.53 24.77 6.73
CA SER A 485 5.77 25.30 6.20
C SER A 485 6.91 24.28 6.31
N ASP A 486 7.81 24.27 5.32
CA ASP A 486 8.97 23.37 5.21
C ASP A 486 10.01 23.55 6.32
N GLN A 487 9.85 24.56 7.19
CA GLN A 487 10.63 24.68 8.43
C GLN A 487 10.28 23.59 9.46
N TYR A 488 9.08 23.00 9.37
CA TYR A 488 8.60 21.94 10.26
C TYR A 488 8.83 20.56 9.65
N LYS A 489 10.06 20.05 9.79
CA LYS A 489 10.45 18.71 9.30
C LYS A 489 10.86 17.80 10.46
N PRO A 490 10.61 16.47 10.37
CA PRO A 490 10.04 15.76 9.22
C PRO A 490 8.53 15.95 9.05
N GLY A 491 7.84 16.56 10.03
CA GLY A 491 6.47 17.03 9.88
C GLY A 491 5.44 15.98 10.27
N ASN A 492 4.34 15.97 9.51
CA ASN A 492 3.16 15.19 9.82
C ASN A 492 3.36 13.69 9.54
N THR A 493 2.63 12.83 10.26
CA THR A 493 2.76 11.36 10.19
C THR A 493 1.40 10.66 10.25
N MET A 494 1.34 9.42 9.79
CA MET A 494 0.21 8.51 9.98
C MET A 494 0.36 7.79 11.32
N GLY A 495 0.50 8.60 12.38
CA GLY A 495 0.95 8.14 13.68
C GLY A 495 2.23 7.33 13.59
N GLN A 496 2.17 6.13 14.16
CA GLN A 496 3.30 5.22 14.28
C GLN A 496 3.66 4.45 12.99
N TRP A 497 2.82 4.49 11.96
CA TRP A 497 2.96 3.63 10.79
C TRP A 497 3.84 4.29 9.74
N GLY A 498 4.88 3.55 9.33
CA GLY A 498 5.70 3.86 8.17
C GLY A 498 5.21 3.11 6.92
N THR A 499 6.01 2.99 5.87
CA THR A 499 7.31 3.66 5.71
C THR A 499 7.11 5.16 5.48
N HIS A 500 7.97 5.99 6.07
CA HIS A 500 7.83 7.45 5.96
C HIS A 500 8.33 7.98 4.61
N PHE A 501 7.48 7.97 3.57
CA PHE A 501 7.82 8.39 2.18
C PHE A 501 7.39 9.82 1.83
N ASP A 502 7.48 10.74 2.78
CA ASP A 502 7.01 12.11 2.57
C ASP A 502 8.05 12.96 1.84
N ARG A 503 7.61 14.04 1.17
CA ARG A 503 8.52 15.02 0.51
C ARG A 503 9.51 15.69 1.48
N THR A 504 9.31 15.52 2.78
CA THR A 504 10.15 16.04 3.87
C THR A 504 11.28 15.08 4.24
N GLN A 505 11.35 13.87 3.67
CA GLN A 505 12.47 12.95 3.85
C GLN A 505 13.82 13.61 3.52
N THR A 506 14.85 13.33 4.33
CA THR A 506 16.21 13.81 4.10
C THR A 506 16.70 13.41 2.71
N TRP A 507 16.47 12.15 2.35
CA TRP A 507 16.86 11.55 1.09
C TRP A 507 15.83 11.70 -0.03
N TRP A 508 14.79 12.54 0.10
CA TRP A 508 13.76 12.71 -0.93
C TRP A 508 14.38 12.97 -2.31
N LYS A 509 15.17 14.03 -2.46
CA LYS A 509 15.78 14.40 -3.75
C LYS A 509 16.66 13.28 -4.35
N PRO A 510 17.68 12.73 -3.65
CA PRO A 510 18.50 11.66 -4.21
C PRO A 510 17.74 10.32 -4.35
N GLY A 511 16.67 10.10 -3.59
CA GLY A 511 15.81 8.92 -3.67
C GLY A 511 15.10 8.75 -5.02
N LYS A 512 15.21 9.72 -5.93
CA LYS A 512 14.64 9.64 -7.28
C LYS A 512 15.21 8.46 -8.05
N ALA A 513 16.47 8.12 -7.79
CA ALA A 513 17.13 6.97 -8.39
C ALA A 513 16.43 5.63 -8.04
N MET A 514 15.85 5.51 -6.84
CA MET A 514 15.06 4.33 -6.45
C MET A 514 13.69 4.32 -7.15
N VAL A 515 13.06 5.48 -7.33
CA VAL A 515 11.78 5.57 -8.05
C VAL A 515 11.96 5.26 -9.54
N GLU A 516 13.06 5.71 -10.15
CA GLU A 516 13.44 5.34 -11.51
C GLU A 516 13.67 3.83 -11.64
N TYR A 517 14.35 3.22 -10.67
CA TYR A 517 14.50 1.76 -10.60
C TYR A 517 13.15 1.05 -10.59
N TRP A 518 12.22 1.44 -9.73
CA TRP A 518 10.88 0.85 -9.69
C TRP A 518 10.14 1.04 -11.02
N ALA A 519 10.22 2.22 -11.64
CA ALA A 519 9.58 2.46 -12.93
C ALA A 519 10.11 1.53 -14.04
N ARG A 520 11.43 1.28 -14.09
CA ARG A 520 12.02 0.31 -15.04
C ARG A 520 11.56 -1.12 -14.75
N CYS A 521 11.58 -1.53 -13.48
CA CYS A 521 11.13 -2.86 -13.09
C CYS A 521 9.66 -3.09 -13.44
N GLN A 522 8.79 -2.17 -13.03
CA GLN A 522 7.36 -2.23 -13.30
C GLN A 522 7.06 -2.21 -14.81
N ALA A 523 7.80 -1.43 -15.61
CA ALA A 523 7.60 -1.41 -17.06
C ALA A 523 7.79 -2.80 -17.70
N LEU A 524 8.82 -3.55 -17.28
CA LEU A 524 9.06 -4.91 -17.78
C LEU A 524 8.19 -5.97 -17.11
N LEU A 525 7.89 -5.82 -15.82
CA LEU A 525 7.02 -6.76 -15.09
C LEU A 525 5.54 -6.64 -15.47
N GLN A 526 5.17 -5.61 -16.22
CA GLN A 526 3.87 -5.45 -16.86
C GLN A 526 3.89 -5.85 -18.35
N TRP A 527 5.07 -6.09 -18.94
CA TRP A 527 5.23 -6.41 -20.35
C TRP A 527 4.95 -7.88 -20.64
N GLY A 528 4.28 -8.18 -21.75
CA GLY A 528 3.90 -9.55 -22.12
C GLY A 528 3.00 -10.22 -21.08
N ASN A 529 3.03 -11.55 -21.05
CA ASN A 529 2.26 -12.39 -20.13
C ASN A 529 3.16 -13.01 -19.06
N ILE A 530 2.57 -13.29 -17.91
CA ILE A 530 3.24 -14.09 -16.87
C ILE A 530 3.38 -15.54 -17.35
N VAL A 531 4.53 -16.15 -17.13
CA VAL A 531 4.70 -17.61 -17.23
C VAL A 531 4.51 -18.17 -15.83
N LEU A 532 3.53 -19.06 -15.66
CA LEU A 532 3.33 -19.73 -14.37
C LEU A 532 4.52 -20.66 -14.15
N SER A 533 5.40 -20.27 -13.22
CA SER A 533 6.66 -20.95 -12.97
C SER A 533 6.43 -22.43 -12.69
N SER A 534 7.16 -23.28 -13.42
CA SER A 534 7.27 -24.71 -13.16
C SER A 534 8.66 -24.99 -12.58
N LYS A 535 8.84 -26.11 -11.88
CA LYS A 535 10.12 -26.45 -11.22
C LYS A 535 11.34 -26.38 -12.15
N ASP A 536 11.13 -26.56 -13.46
CA ASP A 536 12.19 -26.60 -14.47
C ASP A 536 12.30 -25.30 -15.31
N ASP A 537 11.48 -24.28 -15.05
CA ASP A 537 11.48 -23.01 -15.81
C ASP A 537 12.73 -22.16 -15.51
N PHE A 538 13.09 -22.10 -14.22
CA PHE A 538 14.33 -21.50 -13.73
C PHE A 538 14.93 -22.35 -12.61
N THR A 539 16.24 -22.54 -12.67
CA THR A 539 17.00 -23.13 -11.55
C THR A 539 18.27 -22.32 -11.30
N SER A 540 18.72 -22.26 -10.05
CA SER A 540 19.99 -21.64 -9.69
C SER A 540 20.81 -22.54 -8.78
N LYS A 541 22.14 -22.51 -8.97
CA LYS A 541 23.10 -23.20 -8.11
C LYS A 541 24.13 -22.19 -7.62
N THR A 542 24.10 -21.88 -6.33
CA THR A 542 25.11 -21.01 -5.70
C THR A 542 26.50 -21.63 -5.83
N THR A 543 27.44 -20.88 -6.40
CA THR A 543 28.85 -21.27 -6.58
C THR A 543 29.78 -20.55 -5.63
N ALA A 544 29.37 -19.38 -5.10
CA ALA A 544 30.10 -18.65 -4.08
C ALA A 544 29.18 -17.79 -3.21
N GLY A 545 29.54 -17.62 -1.93
CA GLY A 545 28.80 -16.78 -0.98
C GLY A 545 27.47 -17.39 -0.54
N LYS A 546 26.62 -16.55 0.04
CA LYS A 546 25.27 -16.92 0.49
C LYS A 546 24.26 -16.06 -0.26
N LEU A 547 23.55 -16.66 -1.20
CA LEU A 547 22.53 -15.99 -2.00
C LEU A 547 21.15 -16.52 -1.63
N ASP A 548 20.15 -15.65 -1.76
CA ASP A 548 18.74 -15.98 -1.69
C ASP A 548 18.12 -15.51 -3.02
N ILE A 549 18.12 -16.38 -4.03
CA ILE A 549 17.73 -16.02 -5.40
C ILE A 549 16.24 -16.31 -5.58
N LYS A 550 15.50 -15.27 -5.96
CA LYS A 550 14.11 -15.37 -6.41
C LYS A 550 13.98 -14.89 -7.85
N GLU A 551 12.94 -15.35 -8.53
CA GLU A 551 12.73 -15.05 -9.94
C GLU A 551 11.24 -14.81 -10.26
N ILE A 552 11.00 -14.15 -11.38
CA ILE A 552 9.71 -14.18 -12.07
C ILE A 552 9.93 -14.10 -13.58
N HIS A 553 9.21 -14.93 -14.33
CA HIS A 553 9.35 -15.08 -15.78
C HIS A 553 8.13 -14.53 -16.53
N ARG A 554 8.40 -13.72 -17.57
CA ARG A 554 7.39 -13.18 -18.49
C ARG A 554 7.78 -13.44 -19.94
N ASN A 555 6.79 -13.68 -20.79
CA ASN A 555 7.02 -13.85 -22.22
C ASN A 555 5.93 -13.25 -23.11
N THR A 556 6.31 -12.91 -24.34
CA THR A 556 5.41 -12.73 -25.49
C THR A 556 6.25 -12.72 -26.77
N ASP A 557 5.66 -13.11 -27.90
CA ASP A 557 6.24 -13.01 -29.24
C ASP A 557 7.67 -13.56 -29.36
N GLY A 558 7.94 -14.69 -28.70
CA GLY A 558 9.26 -15.32 -28.73
C GLY A 558 10.35 -14.50 -28.03
N THR A 559 9.99 -13.62 -27.10
CA THR A 559 10.91 -12.95 -26.19
C THR A 559 10.59 -13.36 -24.76
N ASP A 560 11.62 -13.78 -24.03
CA ASP A 560 11.55 -14.21 -22.63
C ASP A 560 12.30 -13.19 -21.77
N ILE A 561 11.69 -12.79 -20.64
CA ILE A 561 12.24 -11.84 -19.69
C ILE A 561 12.12 -12.44 -18.29
N TYR A 562 13.27 -12.70 -17.67
CA TYR A 562 13.35 -13.14 -16.28
C TYR A 562 13.84 -11.99 -15.42
N PHE A 563 13.09 -11.61 -14.40
CA PHE A 563 13.62 -10.78 -13.33
C PHE A 563 14.24 -11.72 -12.29
N VAL A 564 15.55 -11.61 -12.06
CA VAL A 564 16.30 -12.46 -11.13
C VAL A 564 16.89 -11.56 -10.05
N ALA A 565 16.52 -11.80 -8.79
CA ALA A 565 16.92 -10.99 -7.67
C ALA A 565 17.56 -11.83 -6.56
N ASN A 566 18.73 -11.39 -6.08
CA ASN A 566 19.23 -11.79 -4.78
C ASN A 566 18.46 -11.00 -3.72
N THR A 567 17.47 -11.60 -3.06
CA THR A 567 16.72 -10.97 -1.96
C THR A 567 17.48 -11.00 -0.63
N GLY A 568 18.63 -11.68 -0.61
CA GLY A 568 19.56 -11.69 0.51
C GLY A 568 20.44 -10.43 0.58
N ARG A 569 20.98 -10.16 1.77
CA ARG A 569 21.88 -9.02 2.03
C ARG A 569 23.36 -9.39 2.00
N SER A 570 23.73 -10.35 1.15
CA SER A 570 25.09 -10.86 1.02
C SER A 570 25.45 -11.00 -0.46
N ALA A 571 26.71 -10.74 -0.80
CA ALA A 571 27.23 -10.93 -2.16
C ALA A 571 27.57 -12.40 -2.42
N GLY A 572 27.59 -12.79 -3.69
CA GLY A 572 27.90 -14.15 -4.10
C GLY A 572 27.83 -14.34 -5.62
N ALA A 573 27.93 -15.60 -6.04
CA ALA A 573 27.76 -16.00 -7.44
C ALA A 573 26.92 -17.28 -7.53
N ALA A 574 26.19 -17.41 -8.64
CA ALA A 574 25.41 -18.60 -8.96
C ALA A 574 25.42 -18.88 -10.46
N ASP A 575 25.29 -20.16 -10.80
CA ASP A 575 24.93 -20.57 -12.15
C ASP A 575 23.40 -20.57 -12.26
N CYS A 576 22.85 -19.65 -13.06
CA CYS A 576 21.42 -19.51 -13.29
C CYS A 576 21.05 -20.15 -14.62
N SER A 577 20.09 -21.07 -14.63
CA SER A 577 19.64 -21.80 -15.82
C SER A 577 18.20 -21.47 -16.14
N PHE A 578 17.95 -21.10 -17.39
CA PHE A 578 16.68 -20.60 -17.92
C PHE A 578 16.15 -21.56 -18.97
N LYS A 579 14.84 -21.86 -18.98
CA LYS A 579 14.21 -22.77 -19.96
C LYS A 579 14.02 -22.10 -21.33
N VAL A 580 15.13 -21.73 -21.96
CA VAL A 580 15.21 -21.04 -23.25
C VAL A 580 16.29 -21.70 -24.12
N THR A 581 16.13 -21.69 -25.44
CA THR A 581 17.08 -22.24 -26.42
C THR A 581 17.33 -21.28 -27.58
N GLY A 582 18.50 -21.39 -28.22
CA GLY A 582 18.82 -20.71 -29.48
C GLY A 582 18.79 -19.19 -29.44
N LYS A 583 19.03 -18.56 -28.28
CA LYS A 583 18.97 -17.11 -28.09
C LYS A 583 20.22 -16.56 -27.38
N GLN A 584 20.56 -15.31 -27.70
CA GLN A 584 21.59 -14.56 -26.99
C GLN A 584 21.02 -14.02 -25.68
N PRO A 585 21.57 -14.38 -24.51
CA PRO A 585 21.23 -13.72 -23.25
C PRO A 585 21.76 -12.28 -23.23
N GLU A 586 20.89 -11.36 -22.79
CA GLU A 586 21.21 -9.98 -22.44
C GLU A 586 21.00 -9.78 -20.93
N LEU A 587 21.86 -8.98 -20.29
CA LEU A 587 21.68 -8.51 -18.91
C LEU A 587 21.31 -7.05 -18.92
N TRP A 588 20.15 -6.75 -18.33
CA TRP A 588 19.64 -5.39 -18.20
C TRP A 588 19.62 -5.04 -16.71
N ASP A 589 20.34 -3.99 -16.34
CA ASP A 589 20.47 -3.55 -14.95
C ASP A 589 19.47 -2.40 -14.67
N PRO A 590 18.38 -2.66 -13.94
CA PRO A 590 17.36 -1.66 -13.64
C PRO A 590 17.85 -0.51 -12.76
N VAL A 591 18.97 -0.63 -12.04
CA VAL A 591 19.56 0.46 -11.24
C VAL A 591 20.22 1.47 -12.17
N THR A 592 21.06 0.99 -13.10
CA THR A 592 21.86 1.86 -13.98
C THR A 592 21.19 2.16 -15.32
N GLY A 593 20.17 1.38 -15.71
CA GLY A 593 19.55 1.43 -17.03
C GLY A 593 20.42 0.85 -18.15
N THR A 594 21.49 0.11 -17.82
CA THR A 594 22.39 -0.46 -18.82
C THR A 594 21.83 -1.76 -19.42
N ILE A 595 22.11 -1.97 -20.71
CA ILE A 595 21.78 -3.19 -21.46
C ILE A 595 23.07 -3.70 -22.11
N ARG A 596 23.40 -4.97 -21.89
CA ARG A 596 24.58 -5.61 -22.51
C ARG A 596 24.36 -7.09 -22.81
N ASP A 597 25.11 -7.60 -23.77
CA ASP A 597 25.17 -9.04 -24.03
C ASP A 597 25.96 -9.77 -22.94
N LEU A 598 25.57 -11.03 -22.69
CA LEU A 598 26.29 -11.97 -21.85
C LEU A 598 27.01 -13.01 -22.73
N PRO A 599 28.32 -12.85 -23.00
CA PRO A 599 29.06 -13.74 -23.90
C PRO A 599 29.32 -15.13 -23.32
N GLN A 600 29.33 -15.28 -21.99
CA GLN A 600 29.64 -16.54 -21.31
C GLN A 600 28.34 -17.24 -20.93
N PHE A 601 27.90 -18.20 -21.74
CA PHE A 601 26.75 -19.04 -21.45
C PHE A 601 26.92 -20.43 -22.08
N VAL A 602 26.18 -21.41 -21.56
CA VAL A 602 26.14 -22.78 -22.07
C VAL A 602 24.70 -23.12 -22.41
N GLU A 603 24.45 -23.62 -23.62
CA GLU A 603 23.16 -24.18 -24.01
C GLU A 603 23.23 -25.71 -23.95
N ALA A 604 22.40 -26.32 -23.11
CA ALA A 604 22.31 -27.77 -22.94
C ALA A 604 20.92 -28.18 -22.44
N ASN A 605 20.45 -29.36 -22.82
CA ASN A 605 19.19 -29.95 -22.30
C ASN A 605 17.95 -29.04 -22.43
N GLY A 606 17.90 -28.20 -23.46
CA GLY A 606 16.79 -27.28 -23.70
C GLY A 606 16.78 -26.06 -22.76
N SER A 607 17.93 -25.71 -22.18
CA SER A 607 18.10 -24.56 -21.30
C SER A 607 19.40 -23.81 -21.61
N ILE A 608 19.44 -22.53 -21.28
CA ILE A 608 20.65 -21.70 -21.28
C ILE A 608 21.08 -21.45 -19.84
N SER A 609 22.32 -21.80 -19.50
CA SER A 609 22.94 -21.57 -18.20
C SER A 609 23.96 -20.44 -18.27
N ILE A 610 23.92 -19.54 -17.28
CA ILE A 610 24.70 -18.30 -17.23
C ILE A 610 25.31 -18.17 -15.83
N PRO A 611 26.63 -17.97 -15.69
CA PRO A 611 27.22 -17.55 -14.43
C PRO A 611 26.87 -16.09 -14.15
N VAL A 612 26.24 -15.85 -13.01
CA VAL A 612 25.79 -14.53 -12.55
C VAL A 612 26.43 -14.19 -11.21
N LYS A 613 27.02 -13.00 -11.11
CA LYS A 613 27.53 -12.44 -9.86
C LYS A 613 26.52 -11.41 -9.32
N PHE A 614 26.24 -11.51 -8.03
CA PHE A 614 25.35 -10.60 -7.31
C PHE A 614 26.09 -9.93 -6.16
N ASP A 615 25.94 -8.61 -6.07
CA ASP A 615 26.14 -7.89 -4.82
C ASP A 615 24.94 -8.05 -3.87
N SER A 616 25.07 -7.50 -2.67
CA SER A 616 24.01 -7.47 -1.66
C SER A 616 22.73 -6.86 -2.24
N ALA A 617 21.60 -7.57 -2.13
CA ALA A 617 20.30 -7.14 -2.64
C ALA A 617 20.28 -6.75 -4.15
N GLN A 618 21.19 -7.28 -4.98
CA GLN A 618 21.25 -6.94 -6.41
C GLN A 618 20.23 -7.75 -7.23
N SER A 619 19.68 -7.12 -8.27
CA SER A 619 18.70 -7.73 -9.17
C SER A 619 18.95 -7.31 -10.62
N PHE A 620 18.55 -8.18 -11.55
CA PHE A 620 18.72 -7.98 -12.98
C PHE A 620 17.50 -8.47 -13.75
N PHE A 621 17.32 -7.95 -14.97
CA PHE A 621 16.56 -8.66 -15.98
C PHE A 621 17.51 -9.44 -16.89
N VAL A 622 17.24 -10.73 -17.08
CA VAL A 622 17.89 -11.56 -18.09
C VAL A 622 16.90 -11.73 -19.24
N VAL A 623 17.26 -11.20 -20.40
CA VAL A 623 16.36 -11.06 -21.56
C VAL A 623 16.86 -11.89 -22.73
N PHE A 624 15.95 -12.65 -23.34
CA PHE A 624 16.21 -13.50 -24.50
C PHE A 624 15.27 -13.12 -25.65
N ARG A 625 15.71 -12.18 -26.50
CA ARG A 625 14.88 -11.64 -27.61
C ARG A 625 15.53 -11.72 -29.00
N LYS A 626 16.81 -12.10 -29.06
CA LYS A 626 17.59 -12.07 -30.31
C LYS A 626 18.41 -13.34 -30.50
N LYS A 627 18.77 -13.62 -31.74
CA LYS A 627 19.64 -14.75 -32.12
C LYS A 627 21.05 -14.57 -31.53
N PRO A 628 21.79 -15.66 -31.27
CA PRO A 628 23.19 -15.63 -30.84
C PRO A 628 24.04 -14.70 -31.71
N SER A 629 24.76 -13.78 -31.08
CA SER A 629 25.68 -12.88 -31.77
C SER A 629 26.98 -13.62 -32.10
N LYS A 630 27.47 -13.50 -33.35
CA LYS A 630 28.75 -14.10 -33.75
C LYS A 630 29.92 -13.26 -33.22
N GLY A 631 30.95 -13.92 -32.68
CA GLY A 631 32.22 -13.27 -32.29
C GLY A 631 32.23 -12.58 -30.93
N LEU A 632 31.21 -12.80 -30.09
CA LEU A 632 31.27 -12.40 -28.68
C LEU A 632 32.18 -13.35 -27.90
N SER A 633 33.09 -12.80 -27.10
CA SER A 633 34.01 -13.55 -26.23
C SER A 633 34.28 -12.76 -24.96
N GLY A 634 34.50 -13.45 -23.84
CA GLY A 634 34.83 -12.82 -22.56
C GLY A 634 34.04 -13.44 -21.41
N VAL A 635 34.32 -12.96 -20.20
CA VAL A 635 33.57 -13.33 -18.98
C VAL A 635 32.43 -12.35 -18.73
N ASN A 636 31.32 -12.82 -18.15
CA ASN A 636 30.14 -11.97 -17.95
C ASN A 636 30.36 -10.86 -16.90
N PHE A 637 31.22 -11.09 -15.91
CA PHE A 637 31.48 -10.20 -14.78
C PHE A 637 33.00 -10.14 -14.54
N PRO A 638 33.75 -9.31 -15.32
CA PRO A 638 35.19 -9.19 -15.16
C PRO A 638 35.56 -8.65 -13.78
N GLU A 639 36.74 -9.02 -13.28
CA GLU A 639 37.24 -8.48 -12.02
C GLU A 639 37.74 -7.05 -12.19
N ALA A 640 37.23 -6.14 -11.35
CA ALA A 640 37.69 -4.78 -11.30
C ALA A 640 39.07 -4.69 -10.64
N LYS A 641 40.03 -4.07 -11.32
CA LYS A 641 41.37 -3.77 -10.79
C LYS A 641 41.35 -2.43 -10.05
N GLU A 642 41.86 -2.42 -8.82
CA GLU A 642 42.09 -1.18 -8.09
C GLU A 642 43.23 -0.38 -8.74
N LEU A 643 42.96 0.89 -9.05
CA LEU A 643 43.94 1.84 -9.56
C LEU A 643 44.51 2.72 -8.44
N SER A 644 43.64 3.23 -7.56
CA SER A 644 44.01 4.12 -6.46
C SER A 644 42.99 4.01 -5.31
N THR A 645 43.45 4.19 -4.06
CA THR A 645 42.59 4.41 -2.89
C THR A 645 42.72 5.86 -2.39
N PHE A 646 41.61 6.53 -2.13
CA PHE A 646 41.56 7.95 -1.72
C PHE A 646 41.53 8.09 -0.19
N GLY A 647 42.70 7.91 0.44
CA GLY A 647 42.91 8.09 1.89
C GLY A 647 43.18 9.54 2.32
N GLY A 648 43.46 9.73 3.60
CA GLY A 648 43.84 11.02 4.20
C GLY A 648 42.69 12.03 4.29
N ALA A 649 43.04 13.31 4.41
CA ALA A 649 42.09 14.35 4.79
C ALA A 649 41.00 14.64 3.75
N TRP A 650 39.79 14.92 4.24
CA TRP A 650 38.61 15.32 3.48
C TRP A 650 38.03 16.61 4.07
N GLN A 651 37.67 17.56 3.20
CA GLN A 651 36.90 18.72 3.62
C GLN A 651 35.42 18.39 3.51
N VAL A 652 34.69 18.53 4.62
CA VAL A 652 33.27 18.16 4.73
C VAL A 652 32.46 19.38 5.14
N LYS A 653 31.39 19.68 4.40
CA LYS A 653 30.45 20.75 4.72
C LYS A 653 29.09 20.14 5.05
N PHE A 654 28.57 20.45 6.23
CA PHE A 654 27.23 20.06 6.66
C PHE A 654 26.22 21.18 6.41
N ASP A 655 24.94 20.84 6.41
CA ASP A 655 23.87 21.82 6.35
C ASP A 655 23.64 22.45 7.74
N PRO A 656 23.90 23.74 7.93
CA PRO A 656 23.71 24.37 9.24
C PRO A 656 22.23 24.48 9.65
N LEU A 657 21.28 24.33 8.72
CA LEU A 657 19.86 24.39 9.02
C LEU A 657 19.42 23.31 10.02
N TRP A 658 20.10 22.15 10.04
CA TRP A 658 19.79 21.00 10.89
C TRP A 658 20.84 20.77 11.98
N GLY A 659 21.50 21.85 12.41
CA GLY A 659 22.49 21.83 13.49
C GLY A 659 23.90 21.45 13.04
N GLY A 660 24.14 21.30 11.74
CA GLY A 660 25.49 21.07 11.20
C GLY A 660 26.43 22.27 11.42
N PRO A 661 27.75 22.06 11.45
CA PRO A 661 28.71 23.16 11.57
C PRO A 661 28.58 24.19 10.44
N ALA A 662 28.59 25.48 10.78
CA ALA A 662 28.45 26.57 9.80
C ALA A 662 29.62 26.69 8.81
N LYS A 663 30.82 26.25 9.23
CA LYS A 663 32.02 26.23 8.40
C LYS A 663 32.37 24.80 8.01
N PRO A 664 32.98 24.57 6.83
CA PRO A 664 33.51 23.25 6.50
C PRO A 664 34.51 22.76 7.56
N VAL A 665 34.42 21.48 7.90
CA VAL A 665 35.30 20.80 8.85
C VAL A 665 36.29 19.92 8.10
N ASN A 666 37.45 19.69 8.70
CA ASN A 666 38.47 18.80 8.14
C ASN A 666 38.41 17.44 8.84
N PHE A 667 38.03 16.40 8.11
CA PHE A 667 38.11 15.03 8.57
C PHE A 667 39.48 14.48 8.20
N ALA A 668 40.30 14.12 9.19
CA ALA A 668 41.63 13.53 8.95
C ALA A 668 41.54 12.21 8.14
N SER A 669 40.43 11.49 8.30
CA SER A 669 40.03 10.28 7.59
C SER A 669 38.51 10.20 7.52
N LEU A 670 37.98 9.39 6.60
CA LEU A 670 36.57 9.03 6.57
C LEU A 670 36.17 8.34 7.89
N GLN A 671 35.00 8.68 8.42
CA GLN A 671 34.52 8.22 9.72
C GLN A 671 33.00 8.25 9.78
N ASP A 672 32.43 7.50 10.71
CA ASP A 672 31.02 7.57 11.08
C ASP A 672 30.73 8.90 11.79
N TRP A 673 29.69 9.60 11.37
CA TRP A 673 29.30 10.87 12.00
C TRP A 673 28.94 10.70 13.48
N THR A 674 28.33 9.56 13.83
CA THR A 674 27.81 9.28 15.17
C THR A 674 28.89 9.14 16.25
N THR A 675 30.15 8.97 15.84
CA THR A 675 31.30 8.93 16.75
C THR A 675 31.96 10.29 16.97
N SER A 676 31.47 11.34 16.29
CA SER A 676 32.02 12.69 16.45
C SER A 676 31.80 13.24 17.87
N ALA A 677 32.79 13.95 18.40
CA ALA A 677 32.64 14.71 19.64
C ALA A 677 31.80 15.99 19.47
N GLU A 678 31.67 16.48 18.24
CA GLU A 678 30.87 17.67 17.93
C GLU A 678 29.38 17.30 17.79
N PRO A 679 28.47 17.78 18.67
CA PRO A 679 27.07 17.38 18.66
C PRO A 679 26.35 17.66 17.33
N GLY A 680 26.72 18.76 16.67
CA GLY A 680 26.19 19.15 15.36
C GLY A 680 26.50 18.17 14.22
N ILE A 681 27.55 17.35 14.39
CA ILE A 681 27.90 16.25 13.47
C ILE A 681 27.33 14.93 14.01
N LYS A 682 27.49 14.66 15.31
CA LYS A 682 27.06 13.42 15.97
C LYS A 682 25.58 13.10 15.73
N TYR A 683 24.74 14.12 15.84
CA TYR A 683 23.29 14.01 15.70
C TYR A 683 22.79 14.59 14.36
N PHE A 684 23.67 14.72 13.37
CA PHE A 684 23.28 15.32 12.09
C PHE A 684 22.31 14.42 11.33
N SER A 685 21.26 15.02 10.77
CA SER A 685 20.43 14.43 9.73
C SER A 685 20.29 15.40 8.56
N GLY A 686 20.53 14.93 7.35
CA GLY A 686 20.53 15.76 6.15
C GLY A 686 21.64 15.37 5.19
N THR A 687 22.10 16.34 4.40
CA THR A 687 23.16 16.11 3.40
C THR A 687 24.47 16.78 3.83
N ALA A 688 25.57 16.02 3.80
CA ALA A 688 26.92 16.52 3.96
C ALA A 688 27.71 16.39 2.66
N VAL A 689 28.48 17.42 2.30
CA VAL A 689 29.24 17.48 1.05
C VAL A 689 30.72 17.25 1.35
N TYR A 690 31.24 16.12 0.88
CA TYR A 690 32.66 15.77 0.93
C TYR A 690 33.36 16.27 -0.31
N THR A 691 34.52 16.90 -0.14
CA THR A 691 35.34 17.39 -1.26
C THR A 691 36.78 16.94 -1.11
N LYS A 692 37.38 16.57 -2.25
CA LYS A 692 38.79 16.18 -2.33
C LYS A 692 39.35 16.48 -3.71
N SER A 693 40.59 16.95 -3.76
CA SER A 693 41.36 17.02 -5.00
C SER A 693 42.26 15.80 -5.11
N PHE A 694 42.42 15.26 -6.32
CA PHE A 694 43.29 14.13 -6.57
C PHE A 694 43.95 14.19 -7.95
N ASP A 695 45.16 13.64 -8.02
CA ASP A 695 45.93 13.45 -9.24
C ASP A 695 45.90 11.97 -9.62
N ILE A 696 46.05 11.68 -10.91
CA ILE A 696 46.21 10.32 -11.43
C ILE A 696 47.33 10.29 -12.46
N THR A 697 48.06 9.18 -12.52
CA THR A 697 49.18 9.03 -13.44
C THR A 697 48.70 8.90 -14.89
N ALA A 698 49.56 9.27 -15.84
CA ALA A 698 49.28 9.02 -17.25
C ALA A 698 49.04 7.53 -17.52
N ALA A 699 49.78 6.63 -16.86
CA ALA A 699 49.58 5.18 -16.96
C ALA A 699 48.16 4.75 -16.55
N GLN A 700 47.64 5.28 -15.44
CA GLN A 700 46.27 5.03 -14.98
C GLN A 700 45.21 5.55 -15.96
N LEU A 701 45.46 6.69 -16.62
CA LEU A 701 44.61 7.20 -17.70
C LEU A 701 44.67 6.34 -18.97
N THR A 702 45.84 5.77 -19.28
CA THR A 702 46.07 4.98 -20.51
C THR A 702 45.42 3.59 -20.46
N VAL A 703 44.92 3.17 -19.28
CA VAL A 703 43.96 2.05 -19.14
C VAL A 703 42.67 2.31 -19.92
N GLY A 704 42.51 3.48 -20.57
CA GLY A 704 41.39 3.97 -21.38
C GLY A 704 40.85 3.13 -22.55
N LYS A 705 41.20 1.84 -22.66
CA LYS A 705 40.37 0.83 -23.34
C LYS A 705 39.37 0.13 -22.40
N SER A 706 39.47 0.35 -21.10
CA SER A 706 38.71 -0.29 -20.02
C SER A 706 37.73 0.71 -19.38
N SER A 707 36.62 0.23 -18.81
CA SER A 707 35.64 1.08 -18.12
C SER A 707 36.16 1.45 -16.72
N MET A 708 36.14 2.75 -16.38
CA MET A 708 36.54 3.22 -15.05
C MET A 708 35.33 3.46 -14.14
N TYR A 709 35.49 3.17 -12.85
CA TYR A 709 34.45 3.35 -11.84
C TYR A 709 35.03 3.98 -10.57
N LEU A 710 34.20 4.77 -9.88
CA LEU A 710 34.46 5.19 -8.50
C LEU A 710 33.68 4.28 -7.57
N ASN A 711 34.38 3.50 -6.75
CA ASN A 711 33.79 2.71 -5.66
C ASN A 711 33.82 3.54 -4.38
N LEU A 712 32.68 3.70 -3.71
CA LEU A 712 32.54 4.55 -2.52
C LEU A 712 32.83 3.81 -1.20
N GLY A 713 33.03 2.49 -1.26
CA GLY A 713 33.10 1.63 -0.07
C GLY A 713 31.78 1.64 0.69
N GLN A 714 31.84 1.83 2.00
CA GLN A 714 30.65 1.94 2.83
C GLN A 714 30.09 3.37 2.83
N VAL A 715 28.81 3.49 2.48
CA VAL A 715 28.04 4.74 2.47
C VAL A 715 26.77 4.56 3.28
N ASN A 716 26.54 5.45 4.23
CA ASN A 716 25.33 5.50 5.04
C ASN A 716 24.61 6.86 4.82
N HIS A 717 23.62 6.96 3.92
CA HIS A 717 22.94 5.84 3.23
C HIS A 717 22.70 6.04 1.73
N ILE A 718 22.93 7.23 1.19
CA ILE A 718 22.82 7.50 -0.25
C ILE A 718 23.81 8.59 -0.63
N ALA A 719 24.42 8.51 -1.82
CA ALA A 719 25.43 9.44 -2.26
C ALA A 719 25.22 9.94 -3.69
N ARG A 720 25.28 11.26 -3.93
CA ARG A 720 25.44 11.83 -5.28
C ARG A 720 26.91 12.14 -5.52
N VAL A 721 27.43 11.75 -6.69
CA VAL A 721 28.85 11.90 -7.02
C VAL A 721 29.03 12.90 -8.16
N LYS A 722 29.96 13.85 -7.99
CA LYS A 722 30.42 14.72 -9.07
C LYS A 722 31.94 14.65 -9.19
N ILE A 723 32.42 14.61 -10.43
CA ILE A 723 33.84 14.76 -10.75
C ILE A 723 34.00 15.89 -11.75
N ASN A 724 34.89 16.84 -11.47
CA ASN A 724 35.16 17.99 -12.36
C ASN A 724 33.87 18.73 -12.74
N ASN A 725 32.96 18.94 -11.78
CA ASN A 725 31.62 19.53 -11.91
C ASN A 725 30.61 18.72 -12.76
N LYS A 726 30.97 17.54 -13.27
CA LYS A 726 30.03 16.63 -13.95
C LYS A 726 29.33 15.76 -12.92
N ASP A 727 28.00 15.84 -12.85
CA ASP A 727 27.17 14.90 -12.08
C ASP A 727 27.20 13.53 -12.73
N LEU A 728 27.61 12.52 -11.96
CA LEU A 728 27.69 11.12 -12.36
C LEU A 728 26.47 10.32 -11.91
N GLY A 729 25.56 10.92 -11.14
CA GLY A 729 24.35 10.32 -10.64
C GLY A 729 24.42 9.96 -9.16
N VAL A 730 23.44 9.16 -8.73
CA VAL A 730 23.21 8.79 -7.33
C VAL A 730 23.47 7.30 -7.13
N VAL A 731 24.29 6.97 -6.14
CA VAL A 731 24.55 5.62 -5.64
C VAL A 731 23.75 5.43 -4.36
N TRP A 732 22.77 4.52 -4.39
CA TRP A 732 21.81 4.33 -3.30
C TRP A 732 21.68 2.89 -2.82
N THR A 733 22.37 1.97 -3.49
CA THR A 733 22.38 0.53 -3.20
C THR A 733 23.68 -0.09 -3.71
N ALA A 734 23.94 -1.34 -3.34
CA ALA A 734 25.09 -2.08 -3.85
C ALA A 734 24.93 -2.48 -5.33
N PRO A 735 26.03 -2.60 -6.11
CA PRO A 735 27.38 -2.18 -5.75
C PRO A 735 27.47 -0.66 -5.57
N TRP A 736 28.20 -0.22 -4.53
CA TRP A 736 28.35 1.20 -4.18
C TRP A 736 29.33 1.91 -5.12
N THR A 737 29.06 1.82 -6.42
CA THR A 737 29.94 2.23 -7.51
C THR A 737 29.22 3.12 -8.50
N VAL A 738 29.93 4.07 -9.10
CA VAL A 738 29.44 4.88 -10.22
C VAL A 738 30.43 4.88 -11.38
N LYS A 739 29.93 4.78 -12.61
CA LYS A 739 30.75 4.78 -13.81
C LYS A 739 31.31 6.17 -14.08
N ILE A 740 32.60 6.24 -14.42
CA ILE A 740 33.27 7.47 -14.83
C ILE A 740 33.30 7.51 -16.37
N PRO A 741 32.71 8.54 -17.00
CA PRO A 741 32.79 8.72 -18.44
C PRO A 741 34.24 8.80 -18.95
N VAL A 742 34.49 8.17 -20.10
CA VAL A 742 35.79 8.23 -20.76
C VAL A 742 36.18 9.69 -21.03
N GLY A 743 37.43 10.05 -20.74
CA GLY A 743 37.96 11.40 -20.94
C GLY A 743 37.60 12.43 -19.86
N LEU A 744 36.81 12.07 -18.83
CA LEU A 744 36.45 13.01 -17.76
C LEU A 744 37.63 13.33 -16.82
N LEU A 745 38.51 12.35 -16.58
CA LEU A 745 39.63 12.50 -15.66
C LEU A 745 40.83 13.17 -16.35
N LYS A 746 41.53 14.01 -15.58
CA LYS A 746 42.77 14.71 -15.96
C LYS A 746 43.93 14.11 -15.18
N THR A 747 45.17 14.32 -15.63
CA THR A 747 46.34 13.85 -14.86
C THR A 747 46.51 14.58 -13.53
N LYS A 748 46.07 15.85 -13.46
CA LYS A 748 46.20 16.69 -12.27
C LYS A 748 44.91 17.42 -11.94
N ALA A 749 44.77 17.75 -10.66
CA ALA A 749 43.75 18.64 -10.11
C ALA A 749 42.31 18.21 -10.44
N ASN A 750 42.02 16.91 -10.38
CA ASN A 750 40.63 16.46 -10.44
C ASN A 750 39.93 16.83 -9.14
N LYS A 751 38.72 17.37 -9.25
CA LYS A 751 37.87 17.69 -8.09
C LYS A 751 36.80 16.63 -7.95
N LEU A 752 36.81 15.92 -6.82
CA LEU A 752 35.77 14.99 -6.39
C LEU A 752 34.85 15.69 -5.38
N GLU A 753 33.55 15.59 -5.61
CA GLU A 753 32.50 16.01 -4.67
C GLU A 753 31.54 14.82 -4.45
N ILE A 754 31.28 14.47 -3.20
CA ILE A 754 30.34 13.42 -2.82
C ILE A 754 29.35 14.01 -1.82
N GLU A 755 28.09 14.16 -2.22
CA GLU A 755 27.00 14.55 -1.35
C GLU A 755 26.44 13.29 -0.69
N VAL A 756 26.60 13.11 0.62
CA VAL A 756 26.04 11.96 1.36
C VAL A 756 24.85 12.41 2.19
N THR A 757 23.75 11.69 2.07
CA THR A 757 22.52 11.93 2.82
C THR A 757 22.19 10.73 3.70
N ASN A 758 21.86 10.98 4.97
CA ASN A 758 21.41 9.94 5.91
C ASN A 758 19.90 10.05 6.18
N VAL A 759 19.42 9.56 7.33
CA VAL A 759 18.01 9.52 7.75
C VAL A 759 17.73 10.46 8.92
N TRP A 760 16.46 10.80 9.17
CA TRP A 760 16.02 11.75 10.21
C TRP A 760 16.23 11.29 11.65
N ALA A 761 16.32 9.98 11.90
CA ALA A 761 16.41 9.41 13.26
C ALA A 761 17.46 10.11 14.14
N ASN A 762 18.68 10.35 13.64
CA ASN A 762 19.76 10.93 14.45
C ASN A 762 19.46 12.34 14.94
N ARG A 763 18.87 13.20 14.09
CA ARG A 763 18.50 14.56 14.49
C ARG A 763 17.33 14.57 15.45
N LEU A 764 16.33 13.68 15.26
CA LEU A 764 15.25 13.48 16.22
C LEU A 764 15.79 13.03 17.59
N ILE A 765 16.71 12.06 17.64
CA ILE A 765 17.38 11.63 18.88
C ILE A 765 18.22 12.77 19.49
N GLY A 766 18.86 13.57 18.65
CA GLY A 766 19.64 14.72 19.08
C GLY A 766 18.78 15.83 19.69
N ASP A 767 17.57 16.03 19.20
CA ASP A 767 16.61 16.98 19.78
C ASP A 767 16.14 16.53 21.17
N GLU A 768 16.07 15.21 21.43
CA GLU A 768 15.75 14.66 22.76
C GLU A 768 16.87 14.86 23.80
N GLN A 769 18.03 15.38 23.40
CA GLN A 769 19.05 15.84 24.35
C GLN A 769 18.69 17.18 24.99
N GLU A 770 17.77 17.94 24.37
CA GLU A 770 17.33 19.25 24.83
C GLU A 770 16.03 19.14 25.64
N PRO A 771 15.77 20.08 26.57
CA PRO A 771 14.49 20.15 27.27
C PRO A 771 13.30 20.11 26.30
N PRO A 772 12.21 19.39 26.63
CA PRO A 772 11.02 19.34 25.79
C PRO A 772 10.33 20.72 25.76
N ASP A 773 9.81 21.10 24.60
CA ASP A 773 8.99 22.30 24.41
C ASP A 773 7.59 22.02 23.84
N ILE A 774 7.22 20.74 23.86
CA ILE A 774 5.91 20.20 23.52
C ILE A 774 5.59 19.06 24.49
N GLU A 775 4.30 18.80 24.69
CA GLU A 775 3.82 17.71 25.54
C GLU A 775 3.45 16.49 24.71
N TRP A 776 3.82 15.32 25.23
CA TRP A 776 3.62 14.02 24.59
C TRP A 776 2.64 13.15 25.39
N VAL A 777 1.82 12.37 24.68
CA VAL A 777 0.93 11.35 25.28
C VAL A 777 1.41 9.96 24.84
N PRO A 778 1.40 8.94 25.73
CA PRO A 778 1.80 7.58 25.36
C PRO A 778 1.01 7.02 24.17
N GLY A 779 1.72 6.46 23.20
CA GLY A 779 1.14 5.74 22.07
C GLY A 779 0.39 4.49 22.55
N PRO A 780 -0.80 4.22 22.00
CA PRO A 780 -1.71 3.24 22.60
C PRO A 780 -1.37 1.77 22.34
N LEU A 781 -0.41 1.46 21.46
CA LEU A 781 0.10 0.09 21.30
C LEU A 781 1.17 -0.30 22.33
N GLY A 782 1.57 0.61 23.23
CA GLY A 782 2.63 0.31 24.21
C GLY A 782 4.00 0.03 23.57
N LEU A 783 4.24 0.52 22.35
CA LEU A 783 5.50 0.33 21.61
C LEU A 783 6.58 1.39 21.95
N GLY A 784 6.43 2.06 23.09
CA GLY A 784 7.35 3.10 23.57
C GLY A 784 7.29 4.43 22.82
N ALA A 785 6.47 4.54 21.77
CA ALA A 785 6.28 5.77 21.02
C ALA A 785 5.21 6.68 21.64
N GLN A 786 5.22 7.96 21.28
CA GLN A 786 4.34 8.98 21.83
C GLN A 786 3.78 9.88 20.72
N TYR A 787 2.60 10.45 20.94
CA TYR A 787 1.98 11.39 20.01
C TYR A 787 1.83 12.77 20.63
N LEU A 788 1.81 13.78 19.76
CA LEU A 788 1.68 15.17 20.17
C LEU A 788 0.34 15.38 20.88
N LYS A 789 0.37 15.89 22.12
CA LYS A 789 -0.85 16.13 22.90
C LYS A 789 -1.72 17.22 22.29
N GLU A 790 -1.08 18.35 21.96
CA GLU A 790 -1.72 19.53 21.36
C GLU A 790 -0.72 20.31 20.53
N PHE A 791 -1.19 21.04 19.51
CA PHE A 791 -0.30 21.95 18.80
C PHE A 791 0.11 23.11 19.71
N PRO A 792 1.42 23.42 19.80
CA PRO A 792 1.88 24.47 20.68
C PRO A 792 1.53 25.86 20.13
N ASP A 793 1.29 26.81 21.01
CA ASP A 793 0.91 28.19 20.66
C ASP A 793 1.90 28.87 19.70
N TRP A 794 3.20 28.65 19.89
CA TRP A 794 4.23 29.23 19.03
C TRP A 794 4.12 28.71 17.59
N PHE A 795 3.68 27.47 17.40
CA PHE A 795 3.46 26.89 16.08
C PHE A 795 2.21 27.50 15.43
N LEU A 796 1.09 27.52 16.15
CA LEU A 796 -0.19 28.05 15.64
C LEU A 796 -0.13 29.54 15.31
N LYS A 797 0.65 30.31 16.08
CA LYS A 797 0.83 31.76 15.91
C LYS A 797 2.01 32.10 14.99
N ASN A 798 2.67 31.11 14.38
CA ASN A 798 3.87 31.27 13.55
C ASN A 798 4.96 32.12 14.23
N GLN A 799 5.18 31.87 15.52
CA GLN A 799 6.21 32.52 16.34
C GLN A 799 7.49 31.67 16.35
N PRO A 800 8.65 32.28 16.64
CA PRO A 800 9.89 31.53 16.83
C PRO A 800 9.71 30.44 17.89
N ARG A 801 10.22 29.24 17.60
CA ARG A 801 10.24 28.13 18.54
C ARG A 801 11.03 28.53 19.80
N PRO A 802 10.51 28.28 21.02
CA PRO A 802 11.18 28.69 22.26
C PRO A 802 12.50 27.95 22.48
N SER A 803 12.58 26.68 22.08
CA SER A 803 13.82 25.91 22.13
C SER A 803 14.82 26.36 21.06
N LYS A 804 16.05 26.66 21.49
CA LYS A 804 17.14 27.04 20.59
C LYS A 804 17.96 25.85 20.07
N GLY A 805 17.89 24.69 20.75
CA GLY A 805 18.65 23.49 20.42
C GLY A 805 17.85 22.37 19.72
N ARG A 806 16.52 22.53 19.59
CA ARG A 806 15.66 21.57 18.88
C ARG A 806 15.38 22.04 17.46
N PHE A 807 15.60 21.18 16.48
CA PHE A 807 15.50 21.51 15.05
C PHE A 807 14.24 20.92 14.40
N CYS A 808 13.88 19.70 14.76
CA CYS A 808 12.82 18.92 14.14
C CYS A 808 11.45 19.18 14.78
N PHE A 809 10.41 19.13 13.96
CA PHE A 809 9.02 19.06 14.39
C PHE A 809 8.39 17.82 13.80
N THR A 810 7.77 16.99 14.64
CA THR A 810 7.01 15.81 14.21
C THR A 810 5.80 15.62 15.11
N THR A 811 4.75 15.01 14.56
CA THR A 811 3.54 14.68 15.32
C THR A 811 3.61 13.36 16.06
N TRP A 812 4.62 12.53 15.76
CA TRP A 812 4.83 11.24 16.40
C TRP A 812 6.30 11.06 16.76
N ASN A 813 6.58 10.86 18.05
CA ASN A 813 7.92 10.64 18.57
C ASN A 813 8.17 9.16 18.86
N TYR A 814 9.23 8.61 18.28
CA TYR A 814 9.66 7.22 18.48
C TYR A 814 10.84 7.09 19.46
N PHE A 815 11.44 8.22 19.85
CA PHE A 815 12.78 8.26 20.41
C PHE A 815 12.79 8.95 21.78
N ASP A 816 13.66 8.44 22.65
CA ASP A 816 14.18 9.17 23.79
C ASP A 816 15.68 9.49 23.65
N LYS A 817 16.24 10.20 24.63
CA LYS A 817 17.65 10.62 24.67
C LYS A 817 18.68 9.47 24.69
N ASN A 818 18.26 8.24 25.01
CA ASN A 818 19.10 7.05 25.08
C ASN A 818 18.94 6.15 23.85
N SER A 819 18.05 6.49 22.93
CA SER A 819 17.88 5.79 21.65
C SER A 819 19.23 5.63 20.93
N PRO A 820 19.51 4.46 20.35
CA PRO A 820 20.75 4.25 19.61
C PRO A 820 20.79 5.08 18.33
N LEU A 821 21.94 5.68 18.05
CA LEU A 821 22.16 6.40 16.78
C LEU A 821 22.36 5.43 15.62
N ILE A 822 21.97 5.89 14.44
CA ILE A 822 22.12 5.18 13.17
C ILE A 822 23.44 5.60 12.52
N SER A 823 24.34 4.64 12.31
CA SER A 823 25.61 4.85 11.61
C SER A 823 25.41 5.65 10.33
N SER A 824 26.17 6.73 10.14
CA SER A 824 25.93 7.72 9.08
C SER A 824 27.22 8.24 8.45
N GLY A 825 27.16 8.56 7.16
CA GLY A 825 28.23 9.25 6.42
C GLY A 825 28.95 8.42 5.36
N LEU A 826 30.00 9.02 4.80
CA LEU A 826 30.95 8.33 3.93
C LEU A 826 32.01 7.67 4.79
N LEU A 827 31.96 6.34 4.92
CA LEU A 827 32.89 5.55 5.73
C LEU A 827 34.03 4.99 4.87
N GLY A 828 33.78 4.76 3.57
CA GLY A 828 34.81 4.35 2.62
C GLY A 828 35.26 2.89 2.78
N PRO A 829 36.49 2.56 2.33
CA PRO A 829 37.39 3.42 1.58
C PRO A 829 36.84 3.76 0.18
N VAL A 830 37.11 4.97 -0.30
CA VAL A 830 36.79 5.37 -1.68
C VAL A 830 37.94 4.96 -2.60
N LYS A 831 37.63 4.31 -3.72
CA LYS A 831 38.61 3.74 -4.64
C LYS A 831 38.29 4.07 -6.10
N LEU A 832 39.33 4.25 -6.89
CA LEU A 832 39.26 4.28 -8.35
C LEU A 832 39.54 2.87 -8.89
N MET A 833 38.63 2.36 -9.71
CA MET A 833 38.66 1.00 -10.24
C MET A 833 38.63 1.01 -11.79
N ALA A 834 39.18 -0.03 -12.42
CA ALA A 834 39.09 -0.26 -13.86
C ALA A 834 38.69 -1.71 -14.18
N GLU A 835 37.76 -1.87 -15.13
CA GLU A 835 37.24 -3.16 -15.64
C GLU A 835 37.41 -3.28 -17.15
#